data_AF-A0A2C9A986-F1
#
_entry.id   AF-A0A2C9A986-F1
#
_cell.length_a   1.000
_cell.length_b   1.000
_cell.length_c   1.000
_cell.angle_alpha   90.00
_cell.angle_beta   90.00
_cell.angle_gamma   90.00
#
_symmetry.space_group_name_H-M   'P 1'
#
loop_
_entity.id
_entity.type
_entity.pdbx_description
1 polymer ?
#
loop_
_entity_poly.entity_id
_entity_poly.type
_entity_poly.pdbx_seq_one_letter_code
_entity_poly.pdbx_strand_id
1 'polypeptide(L)'
;MKNFGVLTAISTLAAISASTAMAATTPYDLIRPTWPLSWDAKVFENFDTTVTKKTGMLPKEATPASFKAGALMPDTLDQAYFDAINTKISPIRVNQAGYLKSDKVRQFYYVGNAKDFEIVDADGKSLSTKVTGLFTTTTTETASNWTIVAGTNATTNDQRRYKVEFTGPSGIIQVGNIPQNVPTEKRLRIKVGDEISSTFIVSDDVYTMAKDATLKFFGIQRSGNSESWFHGPSHTKDGGGAITTAGDTTSSFDASRAGSLAGGWYDCGDHLKESQTMAYAFVTLAVMHATNPGKDVDHYDYNQGEFVKTDGVPDVLREAKHGADFFLKAYEFAKGVVDDMPVSVGSFGSDHGWWGRPEAQDYLPTDNSSVATDRGGPAARIVRLGELGANISSDIAAGLAILSKDYAKYDKKFADSCLVVAEKMYAFAKDLAQGKTFKNNKTTFSSPAYNGNNEFTDDLALASVALLYATGKKDYADDMIRTTELFKGQQIIDGAGFFGGGWFAADASGMLKNTKNTSWANAHSFALYALYKLILADKTKATSEYGLTEAERLAAIEDCLADMIANLSDVSGNIGSESVVLPAGGVAFKGNTVKYNPIWYTMLTDQKWNFNRYQAGNIFEVLAYADVAADIEKQGATLPAMASTGLKASEMRQLGINQLNYMLGVNPWDVSFVYGIGDKNDAHPHHRASNPEGKTSPGFNYKYNCPVGALFGGTVPGDSSSLVPGSEMSWEDYHLSETCLDASATLLSALTIVSNGGSDYYEKKCDNCKTGEINPFSEEVYATAYHYTWTDMDMFNIQIFNETMKDVDSVMAYIYFDATEEDVDACGVIFDQDLCATYDMAGFIKACSNDSEIRNYMRSHGPQKAEDTYNEEKKTYTWVQPIYVGGIGLGTRIRMDVGVSSGIKEGNTCETLRTPAKVKVTEGWSFVAHEASKDAPAYDGAPDWDKDQGDIQEAPQNPYIVVRGKGKLLWGYGPANTTDDRVGFVRVAQRLDTQMQLSRNTLYMQTSARGTKTLKIFDLLGNQLLAQSFEGAQARANLENLHRGVLVARLVAGNKLLASKVIRVK
;
A
#
# COMPACT_ATOMS: atom_id res chain seq x y z
N MET A 1 35.92 49.96 34.14
CA MET A 1 37.27 49.38 34.22
C MET A 1 37.34 48.34 33.11
N LYS A 2 37.99 48.61 31.97
CA LYS A 2 39.40 48.27 31.65
C LYS A 2 39.72 46.80 31.99
N ASN A 3 40.33 45.96 31.15
CA ASN A 3 40.75 46.00 29.75
C ASN A 3 41.32 44.58 29.45
N PHE A 4 41.11 44.09 28.23
CA PHE A 4 42.06 43.36 27.35
C PHE A 4 42.87 42.11 27.78
N GLY A 5 42.85 41.11 26.87
CA GLY A 5 43.84 40.03 26.76
C GLY A 5 43.53 39.03 25.63
N VAL A 6 43.67 39.46 24.37
CA VAL A 6 43.60 38.68 23.12
C VAL A 6 45.00 38.18 22.74
N LEU A 7 45.13 36.98 22.14
CA LEU A 7 45.90 36.63 20.90
C LEU A 7 46.13 35.10 20.79
N THR A 8 45.47 34.39 19.84
CA THR A 8 45.96 33.87 18.50
C THR A 8 46.87 32.62 18.57
N ALA A 9 46.83 31.56 17.74
CA ALA A 9 46.24 31.33 16.40
C ALA A 9 46.43 29.85 15.90
N ILE A 10 45.49 29.39 15.05
CA ILE A 10 45.68 28.62 13.78
C ILE A 10 45.64 27.05 13.72
N SER A 11 44.64 26.58 12.94
CA SER A 11 44.52 25.37 12.06
C SER A 11 44.39 23.99 12.71
N THR A 12 43.59 23.00 12.24
CA THR A 12 43.10 22.65 10.88
C THR A 12 41.79 21.84 10.96
N LEU A 13 41.00 21.89 9.89
CA LEU A 13 39.82 21.07 9.61
C LEU A 13 40.09 19.55 9.70
N ALA A 14 39.10 18.82 10.23
CA ALA A 14 38.66 17.54 9.67
C ALA A 14 37.15 17.38 9.95
N ALA A 15 36.33 17.68 8.94
CA ALA A 15 34.93 17.31 8.91
C ALA A 15 34.86 15.80 8.61
N ILE A 16 34.22 15.02 9.48
CA ILE A 16 33.80 13.66 9.16
C ILE A 16 32.28 13.59 9.27
N SER A 17 31.69 13.61 8.08
CA SER A 17 30.38 13.13 7.65
C SER A 17 29.42 12.57 8.69
N ALA A 18 28.27 13.24 8.81
CA ALA A 18 27.02 12.64 9.25
C ALA A 18 26.57 11.58 8.22
N SER A 19 26.49 10.32 8.65
CA SER A 19 25.80 9.27 7.90
C SER A 19 24.29 9.50 8.00
N THR A 20 23.68 9.87 6.88
CA THR A 20 22.24 9.99 6.67
C THR A 20 21.56 8.65 6.91
N ALA A 21 20.57 8.62 7.81
CA ALA A 21 19.59 7.54 7.86
C ALA A 21 18.90 7.43 6.49
N MET A 22 19.10 6.31 5.78
CA MET A 22 18.36 6.04 4.56
C MET A 22 16.92 5.67 4.95
N ALA A 23 15.97 6.52 4.58
CA ALA A 23 14.55 6.19 4.60
C ALA A 23 14.31 4.97 3.69
N ALA A 24 13.52 4.00 4.16
CA ALA A 24 13.12 2.84 3.37
C ALA A 24 12.49 3.30 2.05
N THR A 25 12.90 2.70 0.93
CA THR A 25 12.66 3.25 -0.39
C THR A 25 11.35 2.76 -1.02
N THR A 26 10.32 3.60 -1.18
CA THR A 26 9.05 3.16 -1.78
C THR A 26 9.22 2.78 -3.26
N PRO A 27 8.28 2.01 -3.85
CA PRO A 27 8.36 1.64 -5.27
C PRO A 27 8.42 2.84 -6.22
N TYR A 28 7.92 4.01 -5.80
CA TYR A 28 7.79 5.23 -6.60
C TYR A 28 8.66 6.40 -6.09
N ASP A 29 9.71 6.13 -5.31
CA ASP A 29 10.57 7.16 -4.70
C ASP A 29 11.14 8.20 -5.69
N LEU A 30 11.39 7.81 -6.94
CA LEU A 30 11.93 8.69 -7.97
C LEU A 30 10.94 9.75 -8.45
N ILE A 31 9.65 9.59 -8.17
CA ILE A 31 8.58 10.51 -8.58
C ILE A 31 7.85 11.15 -7.40
N ARG A 32 8.29 10.89 -6.15
CA ARG A 32 7.78 11.55 -4.94
C ARG A 32 8.10 13.05 -4.91
N PRO A 33 7.38 13.87 -4.13
CA PRO A 33 7.67 15.29 -4.00
C PRO A 33 9.05 15.54 -3.39
N THR A 34 9.79 16.50 -3.95
CA THR A 34 11.07 16.98 -3.39
C THR A 34 11.01 18.46 -3.06
N TRP A 35 11.79 18.88 -2.06
CA TRP A 35 11.92 20.28 -1.71
C TRP A 35 12.54 21.07 -2.89
N PRO A 36 12.07 22.32 -3.12
CA PRO A 36 12.70 23.20 -4.10
C PRO A 36 14.15 23.49 -3.74
N LEU A 37 14.94 23.93 -4.73
CA LEU A 37 16.36 24.24 -4.55
C LEU A 37 16.64 25.43 -3.63
N SER A 38 15.62 26.25 -3.38
CA SER A 38 15.66 27.37 -2.46
C SER A 38 14.31 27.53 -1.78
N TRP A 39 14.32 28.07 -0.57
CA TRP A 39 13.13 28.38 0.21
C TRP A 39 13.10 29.87 0.53
N ASP A 40 12.01 30.54 0.22
CA ASP A 40 11.80 31.94 0.61
C ASP A 40 11.01 32.01 1.91
N ALA A 41 11.67 32.35 3.01
CA ALA A 41 11.02 32.51 4.31
C ALA A 41 9.99 33.65 4.33
N LYS A 42 10.02 34.59 3.37
CA LYS A 42 9.06 35.68 3.27
C LYS A 42 7.77 35.32 2.54
N VAL A 43 7.67 34.13 1.95
CA VAL A 43 6.48 33.69 1.20
C VAL A 43 5.19 33.86 2.01
N PHE A 44 5.27 33.65 3.32
CA PHE A 44 4.15 33.78 4.25
C PHE A 44 3.68 35.22 4.49
N GLU A 45 4.44 36.25 4.09
CA GLU A 45 3.98 37.66 4.12
C GLU A 45 2.82 37.89 3.14
N ASN A 46 2.68 37.05 2.12
CA ASN A 46 1.60 37.11 1.13
C ASN A 46 0.33 36.35 1.57
N PHE A 47 0.35 35.68 2.73
CA PHE A 47 -0.77 34.91 3.23
C PHE A 47 -1.65 35.81 4.09
N ASP A 48 -2.87 36.09 3.62
CA ASP A 48 -3.86 36.86 4.35
C ASP A 48 -4.43 36.01 5.50
N THR A 49 -4.00 36.32 6.72
CA THR A 49 -4.50 35.72 7.97
C THR A 49 -5.62 36.54 8.61
N THR A 50 -6.01 37.67 8.02
CA THR A 50 -7.13 38.50 8.50
C THR A 50 -8.50 37.89 8.18
N VAL A 51 -8.53 36.87 7.31
CA VAL A 51 -9.71 36.06 7.01
C VAL A 51 -10.23 35.25 8.21
N THR A 52 -9.48 35.22 9.32
CA THR A 52 -9.87 34.58 10.57
C THR A 52 -9.50 35.45 11.78
N LYS A 53 -10.19 35.24 12.90
CA LYS A 53 -9.88 35.90 14.18
C LYS A 53 -8.89 35.09 15.01
N LYS A 54 -8.53 33.88 14.57
CA LYS A 54 -7.60 32.96 15.27
C LYS A 54 -6.14 33.37 15.04
N THR A 55 -5.30 33.17 16.05
CA THR A 55 -3.85 33.47 15.99
C THR A 55 -3.02 32.21 15.71
N GLY A 56 -1.87 32.36 15.05
CA GLY A 56 -0.95 31.24 14.80
C GLY A 56 -1.42 30.27 13.70
N MET A 57 -2.07 30.80 12.66
CA MET A 57 -2.63 30.01 11.55
C MET A 57 -1.59 29.54 10.55
N LEU A 58 -0.42 30.20 10.54
CA LEU A 58 0.75 29.83 9.77
C LEU A 58 1.77 29.13 10.69
N PRO A 59 2.65 28.28 10.13
CA PRO A 59 3.72 27.65 10.88
C PRO A 59 4.56 28.68 11.64
N LYS A 60 4.95 28.33 12.87
CA LYS A 60 5.77 29.21 13.71
C LYS A 60 7.12 29.53 13.08
N GLU A 61 7.75 28.50 12.50
CA GLU A 61 9.00 28.66 11.76
C GLU A 61 8.65 28.90 10.28
N ALA A 62 9.15 30.00 9.72
CA ALA A 62 8.88 30.31 8.31
C ALA A 62 9.62 29.39 7.34
N THR A 63 10.62 28.63 7.82
CA THR A 63 11.32 27.59 7.07
C THR A 63 11.10 26.24 7.76
N PRO A 64 10.61 25.21 7.04
CA PRO A 64 10.42 23.89 7.62
C PRO A 64 11.74 23.32 8.14
N ALA A 65 11.74 22.74 9.34
CA ALA A 65 12.94 22.14 9.94
C ALA A 65 13.51 20.98 9.10
N SER A 66 12.67 20.31 8.32
CA SER A 66 13.04 19.24 7.40
C SER A 66 13.48 19.73 6.01
N PHE A 67 13.48 21.05 5.75
CA PHE A 67 13.86 21.59 4.46
C PHE A 67 15.33 21.27 4.15
N LYS A 68 15.54 20.53 3.07
CA LYS A 68 16.84 20.30 2.46
C LYS A 68 16.63 20.28 0.96
N ALA A 69 17.28 21.22 0.25
CA ALA A 69 17.17 21.36 -1.20
C ALA A 69 17.29 20.00 -1.91
N GLY A 70 16.31 19.68 -2.77
CA GLY A 70 16.29 18.44 -3.55
C GLY A 70 16.03 17.15 -2.76
N ALA A 71 15.89 17.21 -1.43
CA ALA A 71 15.53 16.04 -0.63
C ALA A 71 14.02 15.75 -0.70
N LEU A 72 13.64 14.50 -0.44
CA LEU A 72 12.24 14.09 -0.35
C LEU A 72 11.48 14.88 0.72
N MET A 73 10.25 15.29 0.38
CA MET A 73 9.35 15.92 1.32
C MET A 73 8.60 14.87 2.15
N PRO A 74 8.39 15.09 3.46
CA PRO A 74 7.48 14.26 4.25
C PRO A 74 6.03 14.41 3.79
N ASP A 75 5.26 13.31 3.80
CA ASP A 75 3.85 13.31 3.40
C ASP A 75 2.93 13.99 4.46
N THR A 76 3.47 14.34 5.65
CA THR A 76 2.75 14.85 6.84
C THR A 76 3.12 16.30 7.21
N LEU A 77 3.55 17.10 6.22
CA LEU A 77 3.84 18.53 6.42
C LEU A 77 2.56 19.36 6.65
N ASP A 78 2.70 20.49 7.33
CA ASP A 78 1.64 21.50 7.42
C ASP A 78 1.29 21.99 6.01
N GLN A 79 -0.01 22.10 5.70
CA GLN A 79 -0.54 22.49 4.39
C GLN A 79 0.05 23.82 3.91
N ALA A 80 0.35 24.75 4.82
CA ALA A 80 0.89 26.05 4.47
C ALA A 80 2.26 25.95 3.78
N TYR A 81 3.06 24.92 4.07
CA TYR A 81 4.34 24.70 3.38
C TYR A 81 4.14 24.19 1.96
N PHE A 82 3.16 23.33 1.71
CA PHE A 82 2.79 22.92 0.35
C PHE A 82 2.25 24.11 -0.45
N ASP A 83 1.36 24.90 0.15
CA ASP A 83 0.80 26.09 -0.47
C ASP A 83 1.87 27.13 -0.82
N ALA A 84 2.85 27.33 0.07
CA ALA A 84 3.98 28.21 -0.17
C ALA A 84 4.77 27.80 -1.44
N ILE A 85 4.98 26.51 -1.66
CA ILE A 85 5.63 26.00 -2.89
C ILE A 85 4.74 26.28 -4.12
N ASN A 86 3.43 26.06 -3.98
CA ASN A 86 2.46 26.27 -5.06
C ASN A 86 2.33 27.75 -5.48
N THR A 87 2.59 28.71 -4.58
CA THR A 87 2.55 30.15 -4.94
C THR A 87 3.50 30.52 -6.08
N LYS A 88 4.57 29.74 -6.31
CA LYS A 88 5.44 29.88 -7.48
C LYS A 88 4.97 28.95 -8.61
N ILE A 89 4.03 29.42 -9.42
CA ILE A 89 3.67 28.78 -10.70
C ILE A 89 4.85 28.95 -11.68
N SER A 90 5.59 27.88 -12.00
CA SER A 90 6.83 27.95 -12.83
C SER A 90 6.55 28.25 -14.30
N PRO A 91 7.27 29.13 -14.99
CA PRO A 91 7.11 29.27 -16.45
C PRO A 91 7.44 27.98 -17.21
N ILE A 92 8.20 27.06 -16.63
CA ILE A 92 8.52 25.75 -17.21
C ILE A 92 7.53 24.70 -16.67
N ARG A 93 6.70 24.11 -17.54
CA ARG A 93 5.72 23.05 -17.23
C ARG A 93 6.24 21.71 -17.69
N VAL A 94 6.48 20.78 -16.77
CA VAL A 94 6.98 19.44 -17.06
C VAL A 94 6.01 18.39 -16.54
N ASN A 95 6.06 17.18 -17.12
CA ASN A 95 5.50 16.02 -16.46
C ASN A 95 6.39 15.74 -15.24
N GLN A 96 5.88 16.06 -14.05
CA GLN A 96 6.63 15.99 -12.80
C GLN A 96 6.84 14.55 -12.31
N ALA A 97 6.11 13.56 -12.86
CA ALA A 97 6.49 12.16 -12.70
C ALA A 97 7.66 11.82 -13.62
N GLY A 98 7.55 12.17 -14.92
CA GLY A 98 8.61 12.00 -15.91
C GLY A 98 8.14 11.45 -17.25
N TYR A 99 9.08 10.98 -18.05
CA TYR A 99 8.87 10.59 -19.44
C TYR A 99 9.39 9.19 -19.74
N LEU A 100 8.70 8.46 -20.63
CA LEU A 100 9.17 7.15 -21.08
C LEU A 100 10.47 7.27 -21.89
N LYS A 101 11.36 6.27 -21.79
CA LYS A 101 12.53 6.22 -22.69
C LYS A 101 12.10 6.06 -24.15
N SER A 102 11.02 5.30 -24.36
CA SER A 102 10.41 5.06 -25.67
C SER A 102 9.68 6.27 -26.25
N ASP A 103 9.26 7.24 -25.42
CA ASP A 103 8.65 8.49 -25.90
C ASP A 103 9.70 9.32 -26.67
N LYS A 104 9.41 9.56 -27.95
CA LYS A 104 10.27 10.34 -28.85
C LYS A 104 9.98 11.83 -28.83
N VAL A 105 8.82 12.23 -28.30
CA VAL A 105 8.40 13.63 -28.21
C VAL A 105 8.91 14.24 -26.90
N ARG A 106 8.67 13.59 -25.75
CA ARG A 106 9.04 14.07 -24.39
C ARG A 106 8.77 15.57 -24.22
N GLN A 107 7.54 15.96 -24.50
CA GLN A 107 7.13 17.35 -24.59
C GLN A 107 7.03 18.01 -23.22
N PHE A 108 7.47 19.27 -23.14
CA PHE A 108 7.23 20.17 -22.03
C PHE A 108 6.96 21.58 -22.56
N TYR A 109 6.48 22.48 -21.70
CA TYR A 109 6.20 23.86 -22.09
C TYR A 109 7.05 24.88 -21.34
N TYR A 110 7.32 25.99 -22.01
CA TYR A 110 7.82 27.21 -21.42
C TYR A 110 6.87 28.37 -21.75
N VAL A 111 6.39 29.08 -20.74
CA VAL A 111 5.56 30.29 -20.90
C VAL A 111 6.46 31.50 -20.90
N GLY A 112 6.73 32.06 -22.08
CA GLY A 112 7.65 33.17 -22.26
C GLY A 112 8.32 33.17 -23.64
N ASN A 113 9.48 33.82 -23.72
CA ASN A 113 10.29 33.88 -24.94
C ASN A 113 11.75 33.61 -24.63
N ALA A 114 12.19 32.39 -24.92
CA ALA A 114 13.57 31.92 -24.81
C ALA A 114 13.99 31.24 -26.11
N LYS A 115 15.31 31.23 -26.36
CA LYS A 115 15.88 30.58 -27.54
C LYS A 115 16.11 29.09 -27.32
N ASP A 116 16.70 28.75 -26.19
CA ASP A 116 17.14 27.41 -25.84
C ASP A 116 16.86 27.08 -24.37
N PHE A 117 17.04 25.82 -24.04
CA PHE A 117 16.98 25.29 -22.68
C PHE A 117 18.12 24.30 -22.44
N GLU A 118 18.44 24.06 -21.18
CA GLU A 118 19.42 23.08 -20.75
C GLU A 118 18.77 22.02 -19.84
N ILE A 119 19.15 20.75 -20.02
CA ILE A 119 18.82 19.70 -19.06
C ILE A 119 19.95 19.65 -18.02
N VAL A 120 19.56 19.80 -16.75
CA VAL A 120 20.47 19.86 -15.60
C VAL A 120 20.14 18.74 -14.61
N ASP A 121 21.06 18.46 -13.70
CA ASP A 121 20.81 17.49 -12.62
C ASP A 121 19.74 17.99 -11.61
N ALA A 122 19.40 17.13 -10.65
CA ALA A 122 18.41 17.44 -9.63
C ALA A 122 18.74 18.70 -8.80
N ASP A 123 20.02 19.08 -8.69
CA ASP A 123 20.52 20.24 -7.96
C ASP A 123 20.60 21.51 -8.84
N GLY A 124 20.18 21.43 -10.11
CA GLY A 124 20.22 22.54 -11.05
C GLY A 124 21.60 22.79 -11.68
N LYS A 125 22.55 21.86 -11.54
CA LYS A 125 23.89 21.96 -12.11
C LYS A 125 23.95 21.31 -13.49
N SER A 126 24.77 21.89 -14.37
CA SER A 126 25.03 21.31 -15.68
C SER A 126 25.54 19.87 -15.57
N LEU A 127 24.98 19.01 -16.41
CA LEU A 127 25.46 17.63 -16.55
C LEU A 127 26.92 17.61 -17.04
N SER A 128 27.65 16.53 -16.73
CA SER A 128 29.04 16.34 -17.16
C SER A 128 29.22 16.49 -18.67
N THR A 129 28.21 16.08 -19.43
CA THR A 129 28.04 16.44 -20.84
C THR A 129 26.80 17.31 -20.94
N LYS A 130 26.99 18.60 -21.23
CA LYS A 130 25.89 19.56 -21.36
C LYS A 130 24.91 19.12 -22.44
N VAL A 131 23.63 19.03 -22.08
CA VAL A 131 22.53 18.68 -22.99
C VAL A 131 21.59 19.88 -23.11
N THR A 132 21.39 20.36 -24.34
CA THR A 132 20.53 21.52 -24.63
C THR A 132 19.52 21.19 -25.72
N GLY A 133 18.43 21.95 -25.77
CA GLY A 133 17.46 21.90 -26.86
C GLY A 133 16.98 23.29 -27.27
N LEU A 134 16.23 23.35 -28.38
CA LEU A 134 15.64 24.57 -28.91
C LEU A 134 14.13 24.54 -28.72
N PHE A 135 13.55 25.71 -28.51
CA PHE A 135 12.10 25.88 -28.44
C PHE A 135 11.47 26.02 -29.82
N THR A 136 10.26 25.48 -29.96
CA THR A 136 9.33 25.80 -31.06
C THR A 136 8.27 26.76 -30.54
N THR A 137 8.22 27.97 -31.10
CA THR A 137 7.25 28.99 -30.68
C THR A 137 5.86 28.69 -31.25
N THR A 138 4.83 28.73 -30.41
CA THR A 138 3.43 28.65 -30.85
C THR A 138 2.82 30.06 -31.02
N THR A 139 1.60 30.15 -31.55
CA THR A 139 0.82 31.40 -31.55
C THR A 139 -0.11 31.51 -30.34
N THR A 140 -0.09 30.53 -29.43
CA THR A 140 -1.04 30.44 -28.34
C THR A 140 -0.44 31.05 -27.09
N GLU A 141 -1.21 31.92 -26.45
CA GLU A 141 -0.88 32.51 -25.16
C GLU A 141 -1.60 31.77 -24.04
N THR A 142 -1.04 31.81 -22.84
CA THR A 142 -1.70 31.35 -21.63
C THR A 142 -1.45 32.31 -20.49
N ALA A 143 -2.44 32.43 -19.62
CA ALA A 143 -2.30 33.01 -18.29
C ALA A 143 -2.94 32.06 -17.28
N SER A 144 -2.47 32.11 -16.04
CA SER A 144 -3.03 31.29 -14.96
C SER A 144 -3.13 32.06 -13.65
N ASN A 145 -4.17 31.78 -12.87
CA ASN A 145 -4.32 32.24 -11.50
C ASN A 145 -4.81 31.10 -10.61
N TRP A 146 -4.44 31.17 -9.34
CA TRP A 146 -4.86 30.22 -8.31
C TRP A 146 -5.16 30.99 -7.03
N THR A 147 -6.31 30.69 -6.43
CA THR A 147 -6.67 31.10 -5.07
C THR A 147 -6.77 29.88 -4.17
N ILE A 148 -6.01 29.90 -3.07
CA ILE A 148 -6.10 28.91 -2.01
C ILE A 148 -6.77 29.58 -0.80
N VAL A 149 -7.86 28.99 -0.33
CA VAL A 149 -8.52 29.38 0.92
C VAL A 149 -8.48 28.18 1.86
N ALA A 150 -7.47 28.18 2.73
CA ALA A 150 -7.26 27.09 3.68
C ALA A 150 -8.28 27.18 4.82
N GLY A 151 -8.83 26.02 5.17
CA GLY A 151 -9.84 25.88 6.21
C GLY A 151 -9.36 25.11 7.44
N THR A 152 -10.20 25.12 8.47
CA THR A 152 -10.17 24.27 9.66
C THR A 152 -11.56 23.67 9.81
N ASN A 153 -11.64 22.45 10.34
CA ASN A 153 -12.92 21.81 10.64
C ASN A 153 -13.42 22.14 12.07
N ALA A 154 -13.22 23.39 12.49
CA ALA A 154 -13.68 23.82 13.81
C ALA A 154 -15.19 24.08 13.76
N THR A 155 -15.92 23.63 14.78
CA THR A 155 -17.38 23.81 15.00
C THR A 155 -17.78 25.27 15.30
N THR A 156 -17.04 26.24 14.78
CA THR A 156 -17.21 27.69 15.00
C THR A 156 -17.49 28.37 13.68
N ASN A 157 -18.17 29.52 13.68
CA ASN A 157 -18.40 30.33 12.47
C ASN A 157 -17.12 31.00 11.90
N ASP A 158 -15.93 30.64 12.39
CA ASP A 158 -14.63 31.14 11.96
C ASP A 158 -13.76 29.97 11.48
N GLN A 159 -14.09 29.45 10.31
CA GLN A 159 -13.52 28.18 9.80
C GLN A 159 -12.26 28.37 8.97
N ARG A 160 -11.89 29.60 8.57
CA ARG A 160 -10.70 29.85 7.73
C ARG A 160 -9.40 29.82 8.54
N ARG A 161 -8.28 29.53 7.86
CA ARG A 161 -6.91 29.66 8.39
C ARG A 161 -6.20 30.85 7.76
N TYR A 162 -6.11 30.85 6.44
CA TYR A 162 -5.46 31.87 5.63
C TYR A 162 -5.99 31.81 4.21
N LYS A 163 -5.81 32.91 3.49
CA LYS A 163 -6.05 33.00 2.06
C LYS A 163 -4.77 33.43 1.35
N VAL A 164 -4.49 32.85 0.20
CA VAL A 164 -3.41 33.31 -0.67
C VAL A 164 -3.88 33.30 -2.12
N GLU A 165 -3.59 34.39 -2.83
CA GLU A 165 -3.96 34.60 -4.22
C GLU A 165 -2.69 34.91 -5.01
N PHE A 166 -2.49 34.20 -6.12
CA PHE A 166 -1.31 34.37 -6.94
C PHE A 166 -1.61 34.10 -8.41
N THR A 167 -0.82 34.74 -9.27
CA THR A 167 -0.89 34.60 -10.72
C THR A 167 0.39 33.99 -11.23
N GLY A 168 0.28 33.08 -12.18
CA GLY A 168 1.41 32.53 -12.90
C GLY A 168 1.92 33.48 -14.00
N PRO A 169 3.03 33.11 -14.64
CA PRO A 169 3.51 33.81 -15.82
C PRO A 169 2.47 33.79 -16.92
N SER A 170 2.36 34.91 -17.65
CA SER A 170 1.50 35.05 -18.82
C SER A 170 2.34 35.28 -20.07
N GLY A 171 1.98 34.64 -21.17
CA GLY A 171 2.62 34.89 -22.46
C GLY A 171 2.48 33.71 -23.42
N ILE A 172 3.25 33.79 -24.51
CA ILE A 172 3.30 32.75 -25.53
C ILE A 172 3.82 31.44 -24.95
N ILE A 173 3.18 30.33 -25.32
CA ILE A 173 3.67 28.99 -25.04
C ILE A 173 4.74 28.62 -26.08
N GLN A 174 5.91 28.23 -25.60
CA GLN A 174 6.95 27.59 -26.38
C GLN A 174 7.01 26.10 -26.05
N VAL A 175 7.09 25.28 -27.09
CA VAL A 175 7.19 23.81 -26.97
C VAL A 175 8.64 23.40 -26.95
N GLY A 176 9.05 22.66 -25.93
CA GLY A 176 10.35 22.02 -25.84
C GLY A 176 10.21 20.51 -25.84
N ASN A 177 11.18 19.82 -26.46
CA ASN A 177 11.23 18.36 -26.50
C ASN A 177 12.53 17.89 -25.85
N ILE A 178 12.44 17.12 -24.77
CA ILE A 178 13.62 16.67 -24.02
C ILE A 178 14.47 15.74 -24.93
N PRO A 179 15.77 16.04 -25.14
CA PRO A 179 16.64 15.23 -25.97
C PRO A 179 16.71 13.76 -25.50
N GLN A 180 16.90 12.85 -26.46
CA GLN A 180 16.89 11.41 -26.17
C GLN A 180 18.11 10.94 -25.34
N ASN A 181 19.23 11.67 -25.42
CA ASN A 181 20.53 11.35 -24.80
C ASN A 181 20.71 11.89 -23.37
N VAL A 182 19.62 12.06 -22.63
CA VAL A 182 19.66 12.46 -21.21
C VAL A 182 19.87 11.26 -20.29
N PRO A 183 20.41 11.46 -19.07
CA PRO A 183 20.47 10.40 -18.06
C PRO A 183 19.09 9.80 -17.78
N THR A 184 19.03 8.49 -17.58
CA THR A 184 17.80 7.77 -17.22
C THR A 184 17.85 7.34 -15.76
N GLU A 185 16.68 7.02 -15.17
CA GLU A 185 16.54 6.58 -13.77
C GLU A 185 17.14 7.57 -12.75
N LYS A 186 17.13 8.86 -13.09
CA LYS A 186 17.62 9.96 -12.27
C LYS A 186 16.66 11.13 -12.36
N ARG A 187 16.57 11.88 -11.26
CA ARG A 187 15.89 13.18 -11.24
C ARG A 187 16.71 14.20 -12.01
N LEU A 188 16.04 14.89 -12.92
CA LEU A 188 16.57 15.96 -13.76
C LEU A 188 15.67 17.19 -13.63
N ARG A 189 16.18 18.34 -14.07
CA ARG A 189 15.39 19.56 -14.22
C ARG A 189 15.68 20.20 -15.58
N ILE A 190 14.78 21.08 -16.00
CA ILE A 190 14.98 21.95 -17.16
C ILE A 190 15.36 23.33 -16.64
N LYS A 191 16.38 23.93 -17.26
CA LYS A 191 16.83 25.28 -16.99
C LYS A 191 16.64 26.17 -18.21
N VAL A 192 16.02 27.32 -18.01
CA VAL A 192 15.81 28.36 -19.03
C VAL A 192 16.21 29.71 -18.45
N GLY A 193 17.37 30.25 -18.87
CA GLY A 193 17.96 31.41 -18.20
C GLY A 193 18.21 31.11 -16.71
N ASP A 194 17.56 31.89 -15.84
CA ASP A 194 17.63 31.72 -14.38
C ASP A 194 16.49 30.86 -13.81
N GLU A 195 15.51 30.47 -14.62
CA GLU A 195 14.39 29.63 -14.19
C GLU A 195 14.76 28.15 -14.23
N ILE A 196 14.26 27.40 -13.25
CA ILE A 196 14.47 25.96 -13.10
C ILE A 196 13.12 25.29 -12.82
N SER A 197 12.83 24.21 -13.54
CA SER A 197 11.59 23.44 -13.40
C SER A 197 11.53 22.60 -12.12
N SER A 198 10.35 22.09 -11.79
CA SER A 198 10.17 20.88 -10.97
C SER A 198 11.00 19.71 -11.52
N THR A 199 11.29 18.72 -10.67
CA THR A 199 11.99 17.50 -11.09
C THR A 199 11.14 16.67 -12.02
N PHE A 200 11.80 15.92 -12.89
CA PHE A 200 11.21 14.86 -13.69
C PHE A 200 12.25 13.74 -13.86
N ILE A 201 11.82 12.54 -14.27
CA ILE A 201 12.73 11.46 -14.66
C ILE A 201 12.57 11.07 -16.13
N VAL A 202 13.53 10.34 -16.65
CA VAL A 202 13.36 9.56 -17.88
C VAL A 202 13.54 8.09 -17.54
N SER A 203 12.47 7.30 -17.64
CA SER A 203 12.42 5.91 -17.18
C SER A 203 11.37 5.12 -17.96
N ASP A 204 11.58 3.83 -18.17
CA ASP A 204 10.50 2.96 -18.70
C ASP A 204 9.47 2.62 -17.61
N ASP A 205 9.87 2.74 -16.33
CA ASP A 205 9.05 2.42 -15.17
C ASP A 205 8.25 3.63 -14.67
N VAL A 206 8.32 4.80 -15.34
CA VAL A 206 7.67 6.04 -14.85
C VAL A 206 6.17 5.89 -14.63
N TYR A 207 5.46 5.24 -15.55
CA TYR A 207 4.03 5.01 -15.42
C TYR A 207 3.70 3.79 -14.57
N THR A 208 4.65 2.87 -14.37
CA THR A 208 4.55 1.82 -13.36
C THR A 208 4.61 2.42 -11.97
N MET A 209 5.59 3.29 -11.69
CA MET A 209 5.66 4.04 -10.43
C MET A 209 4.40 4.89 -10.19
N ALA A 210 3.88 5.55 -11.24
CA ALA A 210 2.65 6.32 -11.11
C ALA A 210 1.44 5.42 -10.82
N LYS A 211 1.30 4.28 -11.49
CA LYS A 211 0.28 3.26 -11.23
C LYS A 211 0.37 2.77 -9.77
N ASP A 212 1.57 2.44 -9.31
CA ASP A 212 1.82 1.92 -7.96
C ASP A 212 1.53 2.98 -6.88
N ALA A 213 1.76 4.25 -7.16
CA ALA A 213 1.35 5.35 -6.29
C ALA A 213 -0.18 5.52 -6.28
N THR A 214 -0.84 5.50 -7.46
CA THR A 214 -2.30 5.55 -7.57
C THR A 214 -2.98 4.41 -6.82
N LEU A 215 -2.40 3.20 -6.85
CA LEU A 215 -2.95 2.05 -6.12
C LEU A 215 -3.01 2.28 -4.61
N LYS A 216 -2.11 3.09 -4.03
CA LYS A 216 -2.14 3.40 -2.60
C LYS A 216 -3.43 4.08 -2.16
N PHE A 217 -4.10 4.83 -3.03
CA PHE A 217 -5.35 5.49 -2.70
C PHE A 217 -6.44 4.50 -2.30
N PHE A 218 -6.50 3.31 -2.91
CA PHE A 218 -7.44 2.27 -2.52
C PHE A 218 -7.22 1.83 -1.07
N GLY A 219 -5.95 1.67 -0.66
CA GLY A 219 -5.56 1.44 0.73
C GLY A 219 -6.01 2.54 1.69
N ILE A 220 -6.13 3.80 1.23
CA ILE A 220 -6.71 4.91 2.00
C ILE A 220 -8.22 4.75 2.13
N GLN A 221 -8.90 4.33 1.06
CA GLN A 221 -10.35 4.16 1.04
C GLN A 221 -10.82 2.90 1.78
N ARG A 222 -9.94 2.00 2.21
CA ARG A 222 -10.34 0.73 2.84
C ARG A 222 -11.13 0.94 4.14
N SER A 223 -12.39 0.53 4.13
CA SER A 223 -13.28 0.49 5.31
C SER A 223 -13.14 -0.83 6.06
N GLY A 224 -13.53 -0.88 7.34
CA GLY A 224 -13.47 -2.07 8.18
C GLY A 224 -12.10 -2.26 8.86
N ASN A 225 -11.85 -3.48 9.30
CA ASN A 225 -10.55 -3.91 9.81
C ASN A 225 -9.73 -4.56 8.68
N SER A 226 -9.53 -3.80 7.61
CA SER A 226 -8.92 -4.22 6.34
C SER A 226 -7.51 -3.66 6.12
N GLU A 227 -6.93 -3.15 7.22
CA GLU A 227 -5.53 -2.75 7.31
C GLU A 227 -5.18 -1.55 6.41
N SER A 228 -6.00 -0.50 6.38
CA SER A 228 -5.58 0.76 5.75
C SER A 228 -4.20 1.19 6.26
N TRP A 229 -3.30 1.55 5.35
CA TRP A 229 -1.99 2.11 5.69
C TRP A 229 -2.09 3.57 6.18
N PHE A 230 -3.26 4.19 6.03
CA PHE A 230 -3.48 5.61 6.23
C PHE A 230 -4.25 5.95 7.52
N HIS A 231 -5.18 5.08 7.92
CA HIS A 231 -5.97 5.25 9.14
C HIS A 231 -6.19 3.91 9.88
N GLY A 232 -6.62 3.99 11.14
CA GLY A 232 -6.92 2.79 11.93
C GLY A 232 -8.20 2.08 11.46
N PRO A 233 -8.51 0.88 12.00
CA PRO A 233 -9.77 0.19 11.70
C PRO A 233 -10.98 1.08 11.94
N SER A 234 -11.89 1.11 10.97
CA SER A 234 -13.04 2.02 10.95
C SER A 234 -14.29 1.33 10.44
N HIS A 235 -15.47 1.85 10.80
CA HIS A 235 -16.78 1.25 10.49
C HIS A 235 -16.85 -0.27 10.65
N THR A 236 -16.19 -0.77 11.68
CA THR A 236 -16.11 -2.19 12.07
C THR A 236 -17.45 -2.76 12.53
N LYS A 237 -18.45 -1.89 12.71
CA LYS A 237 -19.82 -2.24 13.13
C LYS A 237 -20.83 -2.22 11.96
N ASP A 238 -20.40 -1.97 10.73
CA ASP A 238 -21.29 -1.94 9.58
C ASP A 238 -22.00 -3.29 9.36
N GLY A 239 -23.26 -3.21 8.94
CA GLY A 239 -24.19 -4.34 8.97
C GLY A 239 -25.10 -4.35 10.20
N GLY A 240 -24.69 -3.68 11.29
CA GLY A 240 -25.51 -3.50 12.48
C GLY A 240 -26.52 -2.34 12.36
N GLY A 241 -26.37 -1.43 11.40
CA GLY A 241 -27.30 -0.32 11.21
C GLY A 241 -28.72 -0.75 10.83
N ALA A 242 -29.66 0.18 10.92
CA ALA A 242 -31.03 -0.05 10.48
C ALA A 242 -31.09 -0.41 8.99
N ILE A 243 -31.97 -1.35 8.61
CA ILE A 243 -32.22 -1.68 7.20
C ILE A 243 -33.20 -0.67 6.62
N THR A 244 -32.81 -0.09 5.50
CA THR A 244 -33.63 0.81 4.69
C THR A 244 -33.82 0.24 3.31
N THR A 245 -35.06 0.23 2.81
CA THR A 245 -35.39 -0.15 1.43
C THR A 245 -36.25 0.95 0.83
N ALA A 246 -35.85 1.52 -0.32
CA ALA A 246 -36.59 2.61 -0.97
C ALA A 246 -36.92 3.82 -0.05
N GLY A 247 -36.04 4.13 0.90
CA GLY A 247 -36.22 5.21 1.88
C GLY A 247 -37.00 4.80 3.14
N ASP A 248 -37.66 3.65 3.14
CA ASP A 248 -38.39 3.14 4.31
C ASP A 248 -37.45 2.39 5.25
N THR A 249 -37.23 2.94 6.43
CA THR A 249 -36.41 2.32 7.48
C THR A 249 -37.27 1.36 8.29
N THR A 250 -36.90 0.08 8.29
CA THR A 250 -37.75 -1.00 8.82
C THR A 250 -37.22 -1.64 10.11
N SER A 251 -36.03 -1.22 10.56
CA SER A 251 -35.41 -1.74 11.77
C SER A 251 -34.68 -0.65 12.56
N SER A 252 -34.10 -1.04 13.69
CA SER A 252 -33.14 -0.23 14.46
C SER A 252 -31.77 -0.90 14.41
N PHE A 253 -30.79 -0.34 15.10
CA PHE A 253 -29.46 -0.94 15.21
C PHE A 253 -29.55 -2.36 15.82
N ASP A 254 -28.96 -3.33 15.14
CA ASP A 254 -28.87 -4.73 15.53
C ASP A 254 -27.42 -5.12 15.82
N ALA A 255 -27.09 -5.19 17.10
CA ALA A 255 -25.76 -5.57 17.56
C ALA A 255 -25.33 -6.98 17.12
N SER A 256 -26.26 -7.90 16.82
CA SER A 256 -25.93 -9.26 16.37
C SER A 256 -25.39 -9.30 14.94
N ARG A 257 -25.61 -8.22 14.17
CA ARG A 257 -25.14 -8.08 12.77
C ARG A 257 -23.99 -7.08 12.64
N ALA A 258 -23.58 -6.45 13.73
CA ALA A 258 -22.48 -5.49 13.70
C ALA A 258 -21.19 -6.14 13.15
N GLY A 259 -20.65 -5.56 12.09
CA GLY A 259 -19.43 -6.01 11.41
C GLY A 259 -19.66 -7.00 10.27
N SER A 260 -20.89 -7.44 10.02
CA SER A 260 -21.20 -8.33 8.90
C SER A 260 -20.98 -7.69 7.53
N LEU A 261 -20.92 -6.35 7.44
CA LEU A 261 -20.62 -5.59 6.23
C LEU A 261 -19.36 -4.70 6.41
N ALA A 262 -18.46 -5.06 7.34
CA ALA A 262 -17.16 -4.42 7.46
C ALA A 262 -16.24 -4.84 6.30
N GLY A 263 -15.46 -3.91 5.76
CA GLY A 263 -14.72 -4.09 4.50
C GLY A 263 -15.26 -3.16 3.41
N GLY A 264 -14.80 -3.38 2.18
CA GLY A 264 -15.11 -2.52 1.03
C GLY A 264 -14.32 -1.21 1.08
N TRP A 265 -14.70 -0.28 0.22
CA TRP A 265 -14.08 1.03 0.13
C TRP A 265 -15.08 2.15 0.47
N TYR A 266 -14.56 3.24 1.01
CA TYR A 266 -15.21 4.53 0.95
C TYR A 266 -15.27 5.02 -0.48
N ASP A 267 -16.39 5.67 -0.80
CA ASP A 267 -16.70 6.11 -2.15
C ASP A 267 -15.79 7.27 -2.60
N CYS A 268 -15.79 8.36 -1.83
CA CYS A 268 -15.07 9.58 -2.16
C CYS A 268 -14.34 10.16 -0.93
N GLY A 269 -14.44 11.48 -0.73
CA GLY A 269 -13.96 12.11 0.47
C GLY A 269 -14.82 11.87 1.70
N ASP A 270 -15.97 11.23 1.52
CA ASP A 270 -16.86 10.80 2.57
C ASP A 270 -16.55 9.39 3.08
N HIS A 271 -17.44 8.87 3.90
CA HIS A 271 -17.30 7.59 4.58
C HIS A 271 -18.39 6.61 4.18
N LEU A 272 -19.15 6.94 3.13
CA LEU A 272 -20.21 6.11 2.61
C LEU A 272 -19.61 5.00 1.74
N LYS A 273 -20.32 3.87 1.70
CA LYS A 273 -20.08 2.82 0.69
C LYS A 273 -21.22 2.91 -0.29
N GLU A 274 -20.90 3.29 -1.52
CA GLU A 274 -21.87 3.50 -2.59
C GLU A 274 -21.75 2.36 -3.61
N SER A 275 -22.87 1.73 -3.92
CA SER A 275 -22.92 0.50 -4.72
C SER A 275 -22.33 0.67 -6.12
N GLN A 276 -22.67 1.76 -6.79
CA GLN A 276 -22.32 2.01 -8.20
C GLN A 276 -20.82 2.18 -8.40
N THR A 277 -20.18 3.08 -7.65
CA THR A 277 -18.75 3.37 -7.76
C THR A 277 -17.88 2.27 -7.20
N MET A 278 -18.31 1.58 -6.13
CA MET A 278 -17.60 0.44 -5.59
C MET A 278 -17.62 -0.75 -6.55
N ALA A 279 -18.76 -1.03 -7.20
CA ALA A 279 -18.85 -2.07 -8.23
C ALA A 279 -17.99 -1.71 -9.46
N TYR A 280 -18.04 -0.46 -9.92
CA TYR A 280 -17.23 0.04 -11.01
C TYR A 280 -15.71 -0.05 -10.71
N ALA A 281 -15.28 0.40 -9.53
CA ALA A 281 -13.88 0.29 -9.12
C ALA A 281 -13.43 -1.17 -9.03
N PHE A 282 -14.27 -2.05 -8.51
CA PHE A 282 -13.99 -3.48 -8.44
C PHE A 282 -13.80 -4.10 -9.83
N VAL A 283 -14.74 -3.87 -10.76
CA VAL A 283 -14.67 -4.47 -12.10
C VAL A 283 -13.50 -3.90 -12.90
N THR A 284 -13.21 -2.59 -12.78
CA THR A 284 -12.09 -1.98 -13.50
C THR A 284 -10.76 -2.54 -13.05
N LEU A 285 -10.52 -2.68 -11.73
CA LEU A 285 -9.32 -3.36 -11.22
C LEU A 285 -9.20 -4.81 -11.75
N ALA A 286 -10.30 -5.58 -11.70
CA ALA A 286 -10.31 -6.96 -12.19
C ALA A 286 -10.01 -7.04 -13.70
N VAL A 287 -10.64 -6.19 -14.51
CA VAL A 287 -10.42 -6.13 -15.97
C VAL A 287 -8.97 -5.74 -16.27
N MET A 288 -8.41 -4.74 -15.58
CA MET A 288 -7.05 -4.30 -15.85
C MET A 288 -6.01 -5.36 -15.49
N HIS A 289 -6.22 -6.12 -14.42
CA HIS A 289 -5.41 -7.31 -14.15
C HIS A 289 -5.50 -8.33 -15.30
N ALA A 290 -6.71 -8.77 -15.63
CA ALA A 290 -6.93 -9.87 -16.58
C ALA A 290 -6.46 -9.54 -18.01
N THR A 291 -6.64 -8.29 -18.44
CA THR A 291 -6.29 -7.83 -19.80
C THR A 291 -4.82 -7.45 -19.94
N ASN A 292 -4.13 -7.16 -18.83
CA ASN A 292 -2.73 -6.74 -18.80
C ASN A 292 -1.90 -7.52 -17.76
N PRO A 293 -1.89 -8.87 -17.78
CA PRO A 293 -1.29 -9.68 -16.71
C PRO A 293 0.23 -9.52 -16.56
N GLY A 294 0.92 -9.01 -17.58
CA GLY A 294 2.36 -8.69 -17.52
C GLY A 294 2.66 -7.29 -16.99
N LYS A 295 1.65 -6.46 -16.71
CA LYS A 295 1.80 -5.07 -16.22
C LYS A 295 1.30 -4.90 -14.78
N ASP A 296 0.64 -5.92 -14.24
CA ASP A 296 0.29 -6.05 -12.83
C ASP A 296 1.31 -6.96 -12.13
N VAL A 297 2.10 -6.36 -11.24
CA VAL A 297 3.24 -7.00 -10.55
C VAL A 297 3.06 -6.79 -9.06
N ASP A 298 3.62 -7.69 -8.28
CA ASP A 298 3.60 -7.71 -6.81
C ASP A 298 4.72 -6.80 -6.28
N HIS A 299 4.46 -5.50 -6.13
CA HIS A 299 5.38 -4.51 -5.56
C HIS A 299 5.06 -4.19 -4.09
N TYR A 300 3.89 -4.60 -3.60
CA TYR A 300 3.44 -4.32 -2.25
C TYR A 300 3.07 -5.59 -1.47
N ASP A 301 3.01 -5.48 -0.15
CA ASP A 301 2.26 -6.41 0.70
C ASP A 301 0.76 -6.10 0.60
N TYR A 302 -0.05 -6.89 1.30
CA TYR A 302 -1.52 -6.90 1.28
C TYR A 302 -2.25 -5.54 1.22
N ASN A 303 -1.70 -4.47 1.81
CA ASN A 303 -2.36 -3.17 1.97
C ASN A 303 -1.61 -1.97 1.37
N GLN A 304 -0.61 -2.19 0.52
CA GLN A 304 0.20 -1.12 -0.08
C GLN A 304 0.96 -0.21 0.93
N GLY A 305 1.03 -0.64 2.19
CA GLY A 305 1.78 0.00 3.28
C GLY A 305 3.20 -0.54 3.46
N GLU A 306 3.46 -1.77 3.00
CA GLU A 306 4.76 -2.46 3.01
C GLU A 306 5.13 -2.86 1.58
N PHE A 307 6.42 -2.85 1.26
CA PHE A 307 6.94 -3.06 -0.10
C PHE A 307 8.29 -3.81 -0.11
N VAL A 308 8.89 -4.04 1.05
CA VAL A 308 10.12 -4.84 1.19
C VAL A 308 9.78 -6.33 1.23
N LYS A 309 8.63 -6.68 1.82
CA LYS A 309 8.10 -8.04 1.85
C LYS A 309 6.73 -8.04 1.20
N THR A 310 6.67 -8.50 -0.03
CA THR A 310 5.43 -8.57 -0.80
C THR A 310 4.63 -9.82 -0.48
N ASP A 311 3.37 -9.84 -0.88
CA ASP A 311 2.44 -10.90 -0.49
C ASP A 311 2.41 -12.10 -1.46
N GLY A 312 3.02 -11.94 -2.64
CA GLY A 312 3.11 -12.95 -3.69
C GLY A 312 1.95 -12.90 -4.69
N VAL A 313 1.09 -11.87 -4.62
CA VAL A 313 -0.07 -11.67 -5.51
C VAL A 313 0.05 -10.32 -6.20
N PRO A 314 -0.15 -10.24 -7.53
CA PRO A 314 -0.15 -8.97 -8.25
C PRO A 314 -1.04 -7.93 -7.58
N ASP A 315 -0.53 -6.72 -7.41
CA ASP A 315 -1.11 -5.76 -6.47
C ASP A 315 -2.52 -5.30 -6.89
N VAL A 316 -2.80 -5.17 -8.20
CA VAL A 316 -4.13 -4.79 -8.70
C VAL A 316 -5.13 -5.93 -8.51
N LEU A 317 -4.71 -7.19 -8.76
CA LEU A 317 -5.53 -8.36 -8.42
C LEU A 317 -5.79 -8.48 -6.92
N ARG A 318 -4.78 -8.18 -6.09
CA ARG A 318 -4.90 -8.17 -4.64
C ARG A 318 -5.93 -7.14 -4.17
N GLU A 319 -5.89 -5.93 -4.72
CA GLU A 319 -6.87 -4.89 -4.41
C GLU A 319 -8.27 -5.26 -4.90
N ALA A 320 -8.41 -5.82 -6.11
CA ALA A 320 -9.68 -6.32 -6.60
C ALA A 320 -10.30 -7.37 -5.66
N LYS A 321 -9.48 -8.24 -5.04
CA LYS A 321 -9.97 -9.19 -4.03
C LYS A 321 -10.59 -8.51 -2.82
N HIS A 322 -10.08 -7.35 -2.37
CA HIS A 322 -10.67 -6.62 -1.25
C HIS A 322 -12.11 -6.17 -1.57
N GLY A 323 -12.37 -5.75 -2.81
CA GLY A 323 -13.73 -5.49 -3.31
C GLY A 323 -14.61 -6.74 -3.33
N ALA A 324 -14.09 -7.85 -3.87
CA ALA A 324 -14.80 -9.14 -3.88
C ALA A 324 -15.15 -9.63 -2.47
N ASP A 325 -14.25 -9.49 -1.50
CA ASP A 325 -14.50 -9.87 -0.10
C ASP A 325 -15.72 -9.12 0.47
N PHE A 326 -15.94 -7.86 0.10
CA PHE A 326 -17.14 -7.12 0.49
C PHE A 326 -18.41 -7.68 -0.15
N PHE A 327 -18.41 -7.94 -1.46
CA PHE A 327 -19.58 -8.48 -2.15
C PHE A 327 -19.95 -9.90 -1.71
N LEU A 328 -18.95 -10.74 -1.41
CA LEU A 328 -19.18 -12.07 -0.83
C LEU A 328 -19.79 -11.96 0.57
N LYS A 329 -19.33 -11.03 1.42
CA LYS A 329 -19.98 -10.76 2.72
C LYS A 329 -21.41 -10.25 2.57
N ALA A 330 -21.67 -9.39 1.59
CA ALA A 330 -23.04 -8.93 1.30
C ALA A 330 -23.94 -10.11 0.88
N TYR A 331 -23.41 -11.07 0.11
CA TYR A 331 -24.12 -12.29 -0.27
C TYR A 331 -24.40 -13.20 0.94
N GLU A 332 -23.43 -13.36 1.85
CA GLU A 332 -23.60 -14.09 3.10
C GLU A 332 -24.61 -13.42 4.04
N PHE A 333 -24.55 -12.09 4.17
CA PHE A 333 -25.51 -11.30 4.93
C PHE A 333 -26.94 -11.51 4.44
N ALA A 334 -27.10 -11.60 3.12
CA ALA A 334 -28.36 -11.88 2.44
C ALA A 334 -28.77 -13.36 2.47
N LYS A 335 -28.02 -14.22 3.18
CA LYS A 335 -28.25 -15.66 3.27
C LYS A 335 -28.34 -16.33 1.89
N GLY A 336 -27.54 -15.83 0.96
CA GLY A 336 -27.44 -16.33 -0.40
C GLY A 336 -28.53 -15.86 -1.38
N VAL A 337 -29.34 -14.86 -1.01
CA VAL A 337 -30.38 -14.27 -1.88
C VAL A 337 -29.87 -12.95 -2.45
N VAL A 338 -29.64 -12.88 -3.76
CA VAL A 338 -29.10 -11.67 -4.43
C VAL A 338 -29.99 -10.44 -4.19
N ASP A 339 -31.31 -10.59 -4.27
CA ASP A 339 -32.26 -9.48 -4.05
C ASP A 339 -32.18 -8.87 -2.64
N ASP A 340 -31.67 -9.60 -1.65
CA ASP A 340 -31.53 -9.14 -0.26
C ASP A 340 -30.09 -8.66 0.04
N MET A 341 -29.20 -8.56 -0.95
CA MET A 341 -27.82 -8.06 -0.77
C MET A 341 -27.76 -6.54 -0.56
N PRO A 342 -27.18 -6.06 0.56
CA PRO A 342 -26.83 -4.67 0.70
C PRO A 342 -25.45 -4.40 0.10
N VAL A 343 -25.43 -3.61 -0.95
CA VAL A 343 -24.19 -3.16 -1.59
C VAL A 343 -23.85 -1.72 -1.24
N SER A 344 -24.64 -1.11 -0.37
CA SER A 344 -24.46 0.25 0.11
C SER A 344 -24.65 0.36 1.62
N VAL A 345 -23.83 1.18 2.26
CA VAL A 345 -23.85 1.41 3.70
C VAL A 345 -23.60 2.88 4.00
N GLY A 346 -24.40 3.44 4.90
CA GLY A 346 -24.30 4.82 5.38
C GLY A 346 -25.48 5.70 4.98
N SER A 347 -25.52 6.96 5.41
CA SER A 347 -26.60 7.89 5.07
C SER A 347 -26.12 9.33 4.77
N PHE A 348 -26.85 10.03 3.90
CA PHE A 348 -26.61 11.44 3.56
C PHE A 348 -26.96 12.45 4.67
N GLY A 349 -27.27 11.95 5.88
CA GLY A 349 -27.50 12.75 7.07
C GLY A 349 -26.22 13.02 7.85
N SER A 350 -26.28 12.77 9.16
CA SER A 350 -25.16 12.98 10.08
C SER A 350 -23.93 12.12 9.81
N ASP A 351 -24.08 10.99 9.11
CA ASP A 351 -22.98 10.12 8.70
C ASP A 351 -22.16 10.77 7.59
N HIS A 352 -22.79 11.16 6.48
CA HIS A 352 -22.14 11.97 5.45
C HIS A 352 -21.62 13.30 6.01
N GLY A 353 -22.35 13.95 6.93
CA GLY A 353 -21.93 15.19 7.57
C GLY A 353 -20.77 15.05 8.56
N TRP A 354 -20.32 13.83 8.88
CA TRP A 354 -19.17 13.65 9.76
C TRP A 354 -17.91 14.15 9.07
N TRP A 355 -17.32 15.22 9.60
CA TRP A 355 -16.03 15.70 9.14
C TRP A 355 -14.96 15.33 10.15
N GLY A 356 -14.21 14.26 9.92
CA GLY A 356 -13.22 13.75 10.85
C GLY A 356 -12.69 12.39 10.40
N ARG A 357 -11.81 11.78 11.18
CA ARG A 357 -11.28 10.45 10.83
C ARG A 357 -12.35 9.36 10.90
N PRO A 358 -12.31 8.34 10.03
CA PRO A 358 -13.33 7.29 9.98
C PRO A 358 -13.33 6.39 11.23
N GLU A 359 -12.17 6.13 11.85
CA GLU A 359 -12.09 5.31 13.07
C GLU A 359 -12.79 5.96 14.27
N ALA A 360 -12.96 7.29 14.25
CA ALA A 360 -13.60 8.02 15.33
C ALA A 360 -15.12 7.78 15.40
N GLN A 361 -15.79 7.52 14.27
CA GLN A 361 -17.24 7.28 14.22
C GLN A 361 -17.65 5.97 14.92
N ASP A 362 -16.74 5.00 15.08
CA ASP A 362 -17.04 3.73 15.74
C ASP A 362 -17.10 3.82 17.27
N TYR A 363 -16.50 4.87 17.85
CA TYR A 363 -16.56 5.13 19.29
C TYR A 363 -17.86 5.79 19.73
N LEU A 364 -18.68 6.26 18.79
CA LEU A 364 -20.00 6.80 19.11
C LEU A 364 -20.93 5.68 19.62
N PRO A 365 -21.88 6.00 20.53
CA PRO A 365 -22.82 5.00 21.05
C PRO A 365 -23.66 4.38 19.94
N THR A 366 -24.20 3.18 20.21
CA THR A 366 -25.07 2.45 19.29
C THR A 366 -26.52 2.43 19.77
N ASP A 367 -26.85 3.27 20.75
CA ASP A 367 -28.22 3.48 21.21
C ASP A 367 -28.93 4.52 20.33
N ASN A 368 -30.17 4.86 20.68
CA ASN A 368 -30.94 5.89 19.96
C ASN A 368 -30.75 7.29 20.59
N SER A 369 -29.65 7.53 21.30
CA SER A 369 -29.36 8.86 21.83
C SER A 369 -29.00 9.84 20.71
N SER A 370 -29.24 11.14 20.92
CA SER A 370 -28.82 12.18 19.97
C SER A 370 -27.31 12.15 19.68
N VAL A 371 -26.50 11.73 20.65
CA VAL A 371 -25.05 11.57 20.47
C VAL A 371 -24.73 10.46 19.46
N ALA A 372 -25.50 9.38 19.44
CA ALA A 372 -25.35 8.29 18.48
C ALA A 372 -25.86 8.67 17.08
N THR A 373 -26.99 9.37 17.00
CA THR A 373 -27.69 9.64 15.74
C THR A 373 -27.26 10.94 15.05
N ASP A 374 -26.88 11.98 15.79
CA ASP A 374 -26.63 13.32 15.20
C ASP A 374 -25.17 13.51 14.77
N ARG A 375 -24.30 12.53 15.06
CA ARG A 375 -22.86 12.59 14.78
C ARG A 375 -22.36 11.45 13.88
N GLY A 376 -23.26 10.77 13.16
CA GLY A 376 -22.85 9.73 12.21
C GLY A 376 -22.27 8.47 12.87
N GLY A 377 -22.74 8.14 14.07
CA GLY A 377 -22.32 6.91 14.77
C GLY A 377 -22.87 5.64 14.12
N PRO A 378 -22.55 4.45 14.63
CA PRO A 378 -22.97 3.18 14.02
C PRO A 378 -24.49 3.03 13.92
N ALA A 379 -25.26 3.67 14.81
CA ALA A 379 -26.71 3.69 14.75
C ALA A 379 -27.27 4.53 13.57
N ALA A 380 -26.51 5.52 13.07
CA ALA A 380 -26.90 6.38 11.94
C ALA A 380 -26.47 5.84 10.57
N ARG A 381 -25.60 4.81 10.54
CA ARG A 381 -25.10 4.19 9.30
C ARG A 381 -26.04 3.09 8.84
N ILE A 382 -27.05 3.48 8.06
CA ILE A 382 -28.06 2.54 7.57
C ILE A 382 -27.49 1.53 6.57
N VAL A 383 -28.08 0.34 6.55
CA VAL A 383 -27.83 -0.70 5.54
C VAL A 383 -28.88 -0.55 4.45
N ARG A 384 -28.48 -0.25 3.22
CA ARG A 384 -29.42 0.08 2.14
C ARG A 384 -29.63 -1.10 1.21
N LEU A 385 -30.88 -1.53 1.09
CA LEU A 385 -31.35 -2.55 0.16
C LEU A 385 -32.10 -1.92 -1.01
N GLY A 386 -32.26 -2.68 -2.10
CA GLY A 386 -32.90 -2.18 -3.31
C GLY A 386 -31.95 -1.35 -4.18
N GLU A 387 -30.64 -1.43 -3.89
CA GLU A 387 -29.60 -0.65 -4.57
C GLU A 387 -28.80 -1.45 -5.63
N LEU A 388 -29.31 -2.59 -6.06
CA LEU A 388 -28.77 -3.39 -7.17
C LEU A 388 -29.59 -3.17 -8.44
N GLY A 389 -29.03 -2.39 -9.36
CA GLY A 389 -29.46 -2.35 -10.77
C GLY A 389 -28.87 -3.51 -11.59
N ALA A 390 -29.36 -3.67 -12.83
CA ALA A 390 -28.77 -4.63 -13.76
C ALA A 390 -27.30 -4.31 -14.05
N ASN A 391 -26.96 -3.02 -14.14
CA ASN A 391 -25.60 -2.52 -14.32
C ASN A 391 -24.66 -2.90 -13.15
N ILE A 392 -25.00 -2.49 -11.93
CA ILE A 392 -24.21 -2.79 -10.71
C ILE A 392 -24.05 -4.30 -10.52
N SER A 393 -25.14 -5.04 -10.70
CA SER A 393 -25.11 -6.50 -10.55
C SER A 393 -24.18 -7.16 -11.55
N SER A 394 -24.07 -6.59 -12.75
CA SER A 394 -23.21 -7.09 -13.82
C SER A 394 -21.75 -6.76 -13.56
N ASP A 395 -21.42 -5.55 -13.11
CA ASP A 395 -20.06 -5.19 -12.69
C ASP A 395 -19.54 -6.13 -11.59
N ILE A 396 -20.37 -6.39 -10.57
CA ILE A 396 -20.04 -7.35 -9.50
C ILE A 396 -19.86 -8.76 -10.09
N ALA A 397 -20.76 -9.20 -10.99
CA ALA A 397 -20.65 -10.50 -11.63
C ALA A 397 -19.36 -10.63 -12.45
N ALA A 398 -19.01 -9.60 -13.22
CA ALA A 398 -17.84 -9.55 -14.07
C ALA A 398 -16.54 -9.64 -13.25
N GLY A 399 -16.41 -8.79 -12.22
CA GLY A 399 -15.23 -8.82 -11.35
C GLY A 399 -15.07 -10.15 -10.62
N LEU A 400 -16.17 -10.71 -10.07
CA LEU A 400 -16.13 -12.01 -9.40
C LEU A 400 -15.80 -13.15 -10.37
N ALA A 401 -16.31 -13.11 -11.61
CA ALA A 401 -15.97 -14.10 -12.63
C ALA A 401 -14.48 -14.08 -12.97
N ILE A 402 -13.89 -12.90 -13.19
CA ILE A 402 -12.44 -12.76 -13.43
C ILE A 402 -11.64 -13.33 -12.24
N LEU A 403 -11.97 -12.93 -11.02
CA LEU A 403 -11.26 -13.42 -9.83
C LEU A 403 -11.43 -14.92 -9.62
N SER A 404 -12.56 -15.51 -10.03
CA SER A 404 -12.75 -16.96 -9.96
C SER A 404 -11.74 -17.76 -10.80
N LYS A 405 -11.21 -17.16 -11.86
CA LYS A 405 -10.17 -17.76 -12.69
C LYS A 405 -8.77 -17.34 -12.24
N ASP A 406 -8.54 -16.04 -12.13
CA ASP A 406 -7.19 -15.50 -11.96
C ASP A 406 -6.67 -15.62 -10.52
N TYR A 407 -7.58 -15.65 -9.54
CA TYR A 407 -7.24 -15.84 -8.13
C TYR A 407 -7.14 -17.32 -7.69
N ALA A 408 -7.59 -18.26 -8.53
CA ALA A 408 -7.67 -19.68 -8.18
C ALA A 408 -6.32 -20.30 -7.81
N LYS A 409 -5.22 -19.78 -8.37
CA LYS A 409 -3.85 -20.22 -8.05
C LYS A 409 -3.38 -19.81 -6.65
N TYR A 410 -3.98 -18.78 -6.06
CA TYR A 410 -3.63 -18.27 -4.73
C TYR A 410 -4.60 -18.76 -3.65
N ASP A 411 -5.90 -18.75 -3.95
CA ASP A 411 -6.93 -19.29 -3.08
C ASP A 411 -8.09 -19.86 -3.91
N LYS A 412 -8.04 -21.17 -4.11
CA LYS A 412 -9.06 -21.89 -4.89
C LYS A 412 -10.45 -21.83 -4.23
N LYS A 413 -10.55 -21.87 -2.90
CA LYS A 413 -11.86 -21.89 -2.22
C LYS A 413 -12.57 -20.55 -2.35
N PHE A 414 -11.81 -19.46 -2.18
CA PHE A 414 -12.28 -18.12 -2.48
C PHE A 414 -12.72 -18.02 -3.94
N ALA A 415 -11.87 -18.43 -4.88
CA ALA A 415 -12.16 -18.38 -6.30
C ALA A 415 -13.42 -19.17 -6.70
N ASP A 416 -13.60 -20.38 -6.15
CA ASP A 416 -14.81 -21.18 -6.35
C ASP A 416 -16.07 -20.46 -5.81
N SER A 417 -15.93 -19.75 -4.68
CA SER A 417 -17.03 -18.96 -4.12
C SER A 417 -17.37 -17.76 -5.00
N CYS A 418 -16.36 -17.09 -5.56
CA CYS A 418 -16.55 -16.01 -6.53
C CYS A 418 -17.34 -16.50 -7.75
N LEU A 419 -17.03 -17.68 -8.30
CA LEU A 419 -17.76 -18.21 -9.46
C LEU A 419 -19.25 -18.44 -9.14
N VAL A 420 -19.54 -19.08 -8.01
CA VAL A 420 -20.92 -19.35 -7.59
C VAL A 420 -21.74 -18.07 -7.47
N VAL A 421 -21.15 -17.02 -6.89
CA VAL A 421 -21.83 -15.73 -6.73
C VAL A 421 -21.92 -14.99 -8.06
N ALA A 422 -20.87 -15.00 -8.90
CA ALA A 422 -20.87 -14.39 -10.21
C ALA A 422 -22.00 -14.91 -11.10
N GLU A 423 -22.19 -16.23 -11.18
CA GLU A 423 -23.26 -16.84 -11.99
C GLU A 423 -24.66 -16.43 -11.51
N LYS A 424 -24.86 -16.33 -10.19
CA LYS A 424 -26.14 -15.89 -9.60
C LYS A 424 -26.40 -14.40 -9.81
N MET A 425 -25.37 -13.57 -9.64
CA MET A 425 -25.45 -12.13 -9.89
C MET A 425 -25.77 -11.84 -11.35
N TYR A 426 -25.11 -12.52 -12.29
CA TYR A 426 -25.38 -12.37 -13.72
C TYR A 426 -26.81 -12.81 -14.09
N ALA A 427 -27.26 -13.96 -13.58
CA ALA A 427 -28.65 -14.39 -13.81
C ALA A 427 -29.67 -13.38 -13.28
N PHE A 428 -29.42 -12.81 -12.09
CA PHE A 428 -30.25 -11.76 -11.51
C PHE A 428 -30.22 -10.46 -12.34
N ALA A 429 -29.04 -10.04 -12.80
CA ALA A 429 -28.86 -8.85 -13.63
C ALA A 429 -29.58 -8.98 -14.98
N LYS A 430 -29.44 -10.14 -15.63
CA LYS A 430 -30.13 -10.48 -16.88
C LYS A 430 -31.65 -10.47 -16.69
N ASP A 431 -32.15 -11.07 -15.62
CA ASP A 431 -33.57 -11.04 -15.26
C ASP A 431 -34.10 -9.59 -15.11
N LEU A 432 -33.36 -8.72 -14.40
CA LEU A 432 -33.70 -7.29 -14.25
C LEU A 432 -33.74 -6.57 -15.61
N ALA A 433 -32.72 -6.76 -16.44
CA ALA A 433 -32.63 -6.18 -17.78
C ALA A 433 -33.78 -6.64 -18.70
N GLN A 434 -34.27 -7.87 -18.52
CA GLN A 434 -35.43 -8.42 -19.22
C GLN A 434 -36.77 -7.95 -18.66
N GLY A 435 -36.77 -7.06 -17.65
CA GLY A 435 -37.97 -6.43 -17.12
C GLY A 435 -38.56 -7.14 -15.90
N LYS A 436 -37.92 -8.17 -15.36
CA LYS A 436 -38.35 -8.80 -14.11
C LYS A 436 -38.12 -7.84 -12.95
N THR A 437 -39.07 -7.80 -12.02
CA THR A 437 -38.91 -7.07 -10.75
C THR A 437 -38.79 -8.07 -9.61
N PHE A 438 -38.00 -7.72 -8.61
CA PHE A 438 -37.84 -8.50 -7.40
C PHE A 438 -38.46 -7.76 -6.22
N LYS A 439 -38.35 -8.30 -5.01
CA LYS A 439 -38.98 -7.73 -3.82
C LYS A 439 -38.35 -6.37 -3.51
N ASN A 440 -37.03 -6.31 -3.39
CA ASN A 440 -36.32 -5.07 -3.04
C ASN A 440 -35.84 -4.32 -4.30
N ASN A 441 -35.31 -5.02 -5.29
CA ASN A 441 -34.72 -4.41 -6.48
C ASN A 441 -35.70 -4.39 -7.65
N LYS A 442 -35.70 -3.27 -8.38
CA LYS A 442 -36.59 -3.02 -9.53
C LYS A 442 -35.75 -2.86 -10.79
N THR A 443 -36.42 -2.77 -11.94
CA THR A 443 -35.78 -2.54 -13.25
C THR A 443 -35.05 -1.21 -13.33
N THR A 444 -35.32 -0.28 -12.40
CA THR A 444 -34.61 0.98 -12.21
C THR A 444 -34.12 1.09 -10.79
N PHE A 445 -32.90 1.59 -10.65
CA PHE A 445 -32.18 1.86 -9.42
C PHE A 445 -31.90 3.36 -9.27
N SER A 446 -31.82 3.80 -8.01
CA SER A 446 -31.30 5.10 -7.59
C SER A 446 -30.75 4.96 -6.17
N SER A 447 -29.60 5.57 -5.90
CA SER A 447 -29.12 5.88 -4.55
C SER A 447 -29.21 7.40 -4.31
N PRO A 448 -29.01 7.87 -3.07
CA PRO A 448 -28.92 9.30 -2.81
C PRO A 448 -27.73 9.98 -3.52
N ALA A 449 -26.60 9.30 -3.66
CA ALA A 449 -25.38 9.80 -4.30
C ALA A 449 -25.43 9.68 -5.83
N TYR A 450 -25.83 8.49 -6.31
CA TYR A 450 -25.80 8.10 -7.71
C TYR A 450 -27.22 7.79 -8.18
N ASN A 451 -27.77 8.70 -8.97
CA ASN A 451 -29.11 8.61 -9.53
C ASN A 451 -29.11 8.87 -11.04
N GLY A 452 -30.17 8.42 -11.71
CA GLY A 452 -30.39 8.73 -13.13
C GLY A 452 -29.69 7.82 -14.13
N ASN A 453 -28.61 7.12 -13.76
CA ASN A 453 -27.99 6.13 -14.65
C ASN A 453 -28.48 4.71 -14.37
N ASN A 454 -29.07 4.08 -15.39
CA ASN A 454 -29.61 2.72 -15.37
C ASN A 454 -29.25 1.96 -16.66
N GLU A 455 -28.33 2.50 -17.46
CA GLU A 455 -27.79 1.79 -18.62
C GLU A 455 -27.03 0.58 -18.12
N PHE A 456 -27.27 -0.58 -18.74
CA PHE A 456 -26.81 -1.87 -18.24
C PHE A 456 -26.19 -2.74 -19.34
N THR A 457 -26.32 -2.35 -20.61
CA THR A 457 -25.97 -3.22 -21.74
C THR A 457 -24.47 -3.43 -21.81
N ASP A 458 -23.69 -2.39 -21.54
CA ASP A 458 -22.24 -2.44 -21.44
C ASP A 458 -21.76 -3.26 -20.24
N ASP A 459 -22.39 -3.11 -19.08
CA ASP A 459 -22.00 -3.88 -17.89
C ASP A 459 -22.34 -5.37 -18.06
N LEU A 460 -23.51 -5.71 -18.63
CA LEU A 460 -23.90 -7.09 -18.95
C LEU A 460 -23.02 -7.69 -20.04
N ALA A 461 -22.64 -6.90 -21.05
CA ALA A 461 -21.68 -7.30 -22.06
C ALA A 461 -20.33 -7.68 -21.44
N LEU A 462 -19.83 -6.83 -20.54
CA LEU A 462 -18.60 -7.09 -19.78
C LEU A 462 -18.73 -8.33 -18.88
N ALA A 463 -19.86 -8.50 -18.19
CA ALA A 463 -20.12 -9.69 -17.36
C ALA A 463 -20.16 -10.98 -18.17
N SER A 464 -20.77 -10.96 -19.36
CA SER A 464 -20.79 -12.11 -20.27
C SER A 464 -19.38 -12.46 -20.78
N VAL A 465 -18.57 -11.45 -21.13
CA VAL A 465 -17.15 -11.63 -21.48
C VAL A 465 -16.37 -12.25 -20.33
N ALA A 466 -16.53 -11.72 -19.12
CA ALA A 466 -15.83 -12.20 -17.93
C ALA A 466 -16.23 -13.64 -17.55
N LEU A 467 -17.50 -13.99 -17.65
CA LEU A 467 -17.99 -15.35 -17.39
C LEU A 467 -17.56 -16.34 -18.47
N LEU A 468 -17.53 -15.92 -19.74
CA LEU A 468 -16.95 -16.72 -20.82
C LEU A 468 -15.46 -16.95 -20.60
N TYR A 469 -14.71 -15.90 -20.23
CA TYR A 469 -13.30 -15.98 -19.86
C TYR A 469 -13.09 -16.97 -18.71
N ALA A 470 -13.92 -16.89 -17.66
CA ALA A 470 -13.79 -17.73 -16.48
C ALA A 470 -14.15 -19.21 -16.72
N THR A 471 -15.16 -19.48 -17.55
CA THR A 471 -15.82 -20.81 -17.58
C THR A 471 -15.74 -21.54 -18.92
N GLY A 472 -15.53 -20.84 -20.04
CA GLY A 472 -15.66 -21.40 -21.39
C GLY A 472 -17.08 -21.87 -21.75
N LYS A 473 -18.11 -21.56 -20.95
CA LYS A 473 -19.49 -21.98 -21.23
C LYS A 473 -20.05 -21.19 -22.42
N LYS A 474 -20.57 -21.92 -23.41
CA LYS A 474 -21.06 -21.35 -24.67
C LYS A 474 -22.25 -20.41 -24.51
N ASP A 475 -23.10 -20.63 -23.51
CA ASP A 475 -24.24 -19.75 -23.21
C ASP A 475 -23.80 -18.29 -23.01
N TYR A 476 -22.62 -18.05 -22.43
CA TYR A 476 -22.08 -16.70 -22.29
C TYR A 476 -21.52 -16.13 -23.60
N ALA A 477 -21.05 -16.96 -24.53
CA ALA A 477 -20.72 -16.50 -25.88
C ALA A 477 -21.99 -16.15 -26.67
N ASP A 478 -23.07 -16.90 -26.44
CA ASP A 478 -24.37 -16.64 -27.06
C ASP A 478 -24.97 -15.32 -26.56
N ASP A 479 -25.00 -15.12 -25.23
CA ASP A 479 -25.41 -13.86 -24.61
C ASP A 479 -24.50 -12.69 -24.98
N MET A 480 -23.23 -12.93 -25.28
CA MET A 480 -22.25 -11.89 -25.62
C MET A 480 -22.50 -11.33 -27.04
N ILE A 481 -22.60 -12.18 -28.07
CA ILE A 481 -22.67 -11.72 -29.47
C ILE A 481 -23.70 -12.41 -30.39
N ARG A 482 -24.48 -13.41 -29.94
CA ARG A 482 -25.34 -14.22 -30.84
C ARG A 482 -26.84 -14.09 -30.62
N THR A 483 -27.30 -13.88 -29.39
CA THR A 483 -28.75 -13.88 -29.10
C THR A 483 -29.43 -12.62 -29.62
N THR A 484 -30.38 -12.75 -30.53
CA THR A 484 -31.03 -11.60 -31.23
C THR A 484 -32.29 -11.06 -30.53
N GLU A 485 -32.72 -11.69 -29.43
CA GLU A 485 -33.92 -11.29 -28.64
C GLU A 485 -33.60 -11.33 -27.13
N LEU A 486 -32.42 -10.85 -26.75
CA LEU A 486 -31.90 -10.97 -25.38
C LEU A 486 -32.61 -10.04 -24.39
N PHE A 487 -33.07 -8.88 -24.85
CA PHE A 487 -33.87 -7.93 -24.07
C PHE A 487 -34.84 -7.16 -24.99
N LYS A 488 -35.85 -6.53 -24.38
CA LYS A 488 -36.88 -5.81 -25.13
C LYS A 488 -36.30 -4.60 -25.84
N GLY A 489 -36.52 -4.50 -27.15
CA GLY A 489 -36.10 -3.34 -27.95
C GLY A 489 -34.73 -3.48 -28.59
N GLN A 490 -34.07 -4.64 -28.45
CA GLN A 490 -32.84 -4.96 -29.14
C GLN A 490 -33.04 -4.85 -30.67
N GLN A 491 -32.15 -4.09 -31.34
CA GLN A 491 -32.14 -3.98 -32.79
C GLN A 491 -30.90 -4.71 -33.31
N ILE A 492 -31.03 -5.37 -34.46
CA ILE A 492 -29.94 -6.05 -35.16
C ILE A 492 -29.81 -5.43 -36.54
N ILE A 493 -28.62 -4.93 -36.85
CA ILE A 493 -28.26 -4.26 -38.10
C ILE A 493 -27.06 -5.01 -38.66
N ASP A 494 -27.08 -5.26 -39.96
CA ASP A 494 -25.95 -5.86 -40.66
C ASP A 494 -24.95 -4.77 -41.09
N GLY A 495 -23.67 -4.95 -40.78
CA GLY A 495 -22.59 -4.09 -41.26
C GLY A 495 -21.45 -3.96 -40.25
N ALA A 496 -20.32 -3.42 -40.68
CA ALA A 496 -19.19 -3.18 -39.80
C ALA A 496 -19.53 -2.12 -38.73
N GLY A 497 -19.21 -2.41 -37.48
CA GLY A 497 -19.63 -1.59 -36.33
C GLY A 497 -21.01 -1.93 -35.82
N PHE A 498 -21.55 -3.09 -36.22
CA PHE A 498 -22.81 -3.59 -35.70
C PHE A 498 -22.68 -5.07 -35.30
N PHE A 499 -22.74 -5.32 -34.00
CA PHE A 499 -22.75 -6.69 -33.50
C PHE A 499 -24.04 -7.40 -33.91
N GLY A 500 -23.91 -8.66 -34.35
CA GLY A 500 -25.04 -9.45 -34.86
C GLY A 500 -26.01 -9.99 -33.80
N GLY A 501 -25.76 -9.75 -32.51
CA GLY A 501 -26.57 -10.23 -31.39
C GLY A 501 -25.91 -10.01 -30.03
N GLY A 502 -26.54 -10.51 -28.98
CA GLY A 502 -26.02 -10.47 -27.61
C GLY A 502 -26.02 -9.07 -26.99
N TRP A 503 -25.43 -8.92 -25.81
CA TRP A 503 -25.36 -7.64 -25.10
C TRP A 503 -24.55 -6.58 -25.85
N PHE A 504 -23.60 -6.99 -26.70
CA PHE A 504 -22.85 -6.06 -27.55
C PHE A 504 -23.70 -5.46 -28.68
N ALA A 505 -24.76 -6.16 -29.12
CA ALA A 505 -25.77 -5.62 -30.02
C ALA A 505 -26.87 -4.89 -29.24
N ALA A 506 -26.50 -3.81 -28.53
CA ALA A 506 -27.45 -2.93 -27.84
C ALA A 506 -28.15 -1.97 -28.81
N ASP A 507 -29.07 -1.10 -28.34
CA ASP A 507 -29.83 -0.07 -29.10
C ASP A 507 -29.69 -0.12 -30.63
N ALA A 508 -28.83 0.70 -31.24
CA ALA A 508 -28.61 0.78 -32.69
C ALA A 508 -27.61 -0.27 -33.21
N SER A 509 -27.62 -1.45 -32.62
CA SER A 509 -26.78 -2.63 -32.87
C SER A 509 -25.28 -2.49 -32.61
N GLY A 510 -24.82 -1.55 -31.77
CA GLY A 510 -23.41 -1.44 -31.37
C GLY A 510 -23.23 -0.90 -29.94
N MET A 511 -22.04 -1.07 -29.37
CA MET A 511 -21.60 -0.51 -28.09
C MET A 511 -21.23 0.97 -28.24
N LEU A 512 -22.23 1.78 -28.60
CA LEU A 512 -22.08 3.21 -28.89
C LEU A 512 -22.61 4.07 -27.74
N LYS A 513 -21.78 4.97 -27.21
CA LYS A 513 -22.12 5.76 -26.02
C LYS A 513 -22.33 7.26 -26.24
N ASN A 514 -22.26 7.70 -27.49
CA ASN A 514 -22.32 9.12 -27.84
C ASN A 514 -21.29 9.92 -27.04
N THR A 515 -21.65 11.09 -26.50
CA THR A 515 -20.72 11.97 -25.79
C THR A 515 -20.47 11.58 -24.32
N LYS A 516 -20.93 10.41 -23.86
CA LYS A 516 -20.73 9.97 -22.48
C LYS A 516 -19.32 9.46 -22.28
N ASN A 517 -18.63 9.98 -21.27
CA ASN A 517 -17.26 9.58 -20.99
C ASN A 517 -17.21 8.28 -20.17
N THR A 518 -16.17 7.47 -20.38
CA THR A 518 -15.89 6.31 -19.51
C THR A 518 -15.77 6.75 -18.06
N SER A 519 -16.65 6.25 -17.19
CA SER A 519 -16.76 6.62 -15.78
C SER A 519 -17.63 5.60 -15.04
N TRP A 520 -17.92 5.82 -13.76
CA TRP A 520 -18.89 5.01 -12.99
C TRP A 520 -20.24 4.80 -13.67
N ALA A 521 -20.62 5.70 -14.58
CA ALA A 521 -21.89 5.65 -15.31
C ALA A 521 -21.80 4.95 -16.68
N ASN A 522 -20.60 4.61 -17.14
CA ASN A 522 -20.40 4.08 -18.50
C ASN A 522 -19.13 3.21 -18.56
N ALA A 523 -19.33 1.91 -18.78
CA ALA A 523 -18.31 0.87 -18.86
C ALA A 523 -18.06 0.35 -20.30
N HIS A 524 -18.70 0.94 -21.32
CA HIS A 524 -18.61 0.52 -22.73
C HIS A 524 -17.16 0.27 -23.20
N SER A 525 -16.24 1.18 -22.87
CA SER A 525 -14.85 1.05 -23.28
C SER A 525 -14.11 -0.08 -22.57
N PHE A 526 -14.47 -0.39 -21.31
CA PHE A 526 -13.97 -1.58 -20.63
C PHE A 526 -14.54 -2.87 -21.22
N ALA A 527 -15.83 -2.88 -21.60
CA ALA A 527 -16.46 -4.02 -22.27
C ALA A 527 -15.77 -4.34 -23.61
N LEU A 528 -15.57 -3.34 -24.47
CA LEU A 528 -14.88 -3.47 -25.76
C LEU A 528 -13.42 -3.93 -25.57
N TYR A 529 -12.69 -3.30 -24.64
CA TYR A 529 -11.31 -3.67 -24.36
C TYR A 529 -11.18 -5.10 -23.82
N ALA A 530 -12.05 -5.50 -22.88
CA ALA A 530 -12.07 -6.85 -22.33
C ALA A 530 -12.46 -7.90 -23.38
N LEU A 531 -13.47 -7.63 -24.22
CA LEU A 531 -13.86 -8.51 -25.32
C LEU A 531 -12.66 -8.82 -26.21
N TYR A 532 -11.96 -7.77 -26.68
CA TYR A 532 -10.81 -7.98 -27.53
C TYR A 532 -9.70 -8.74 -26.81
N LYS A 533 -9.24 -8.24 -25.66
CA LYS A 533 -8.04 -8.78 -24.98
C LYS A 533 -8.23 -10.18 -24.39
N LEU A 534 -9.41 -10.49 -23.85
CA LEU A 534 -9.65 -11.77 -23.16
C LEU A 534 -10.17 -12.86 -24.09
N ILE A 535 -10.95 -12.50 -25.12
CA ILE A 535 -11.66 -13.46 -25.96
C ILE A 535 -11.13 -13.48 -27.40
N LEU A 536 -10.93 -12.32 -28.04
CA LEU A 536 -10.71 -12.26 -29.50
C LEU A 536 -9.23 -12.24 -29.93
N ALA A 537 -8.33 -11.72 -29.09
CA ALA A 537 -6.93 -11.53 -29.45
C ALA A 537 -6.20 -12.86 -29.74
N ASP A 538 -6.52 -13.93 -29.00
CA ASP A 538 -5.97 -15.25 -29.23
C ASP A 538 -6.93 -16.11 -30.07
N LYS A 539 -6.58 -16.29 -31.35
CA LYS A 539 -7.31 -17.16 -32.29
C LYS A 539 -7.59 -18.55 -31.74
N THR A 540 -6.61 -19.16 -31.09
CA THR A 540 -6.71 -20.54 -30.63
C THR A 540 -7.71 -20.62 -29.49
N LYS A 541 -7.61 -19.73 -28.49
CA LYS A 541 -8.56 -19.69 -27.38
C LYS A 541 -9.98 -19.35 -27.83
N ALA A 542 -10.14 -18.34 -28.70
CA ALA A 542 -11.43 -17.98 -29.27
C ALA A 542 -12.16 -19.18 -29.89
N THR A 543 -11.43 -19.98 -30.67
CA THR A 543 -12.03 -21.07 -31.45
C THR A 543 -12.17 -22.39 -30.70
N SER A 544 -11.31 -22.64 -29.71
CA SER A 544 -11.28 -23.92 -28.98
C SER A 544 -11.85 -23.85 -27.56
N GLU A 545 -11.66 -22.75 -26.84
CA GLU A 545 -12.08 -22.58 -25.45
C GLU A 545 -13.38 -21.78 -25.32
N TYR A 546 -13.56 -20.77 -26.17
CA TYR A 546 -14.72 -19.86 -26.09
C TYR A 546 -15.80 -20.15 -27.14
N GLY A 547 -15.54 -21.11 -28.04
CA GLY A 547 -16.53 -21.64 -28.97
C GLY A 547 -16.98 -20.67 -30.06
N LEU A 548 -16.14 -19.71 -30.45
CA LEU A 548 -16.36 -18.85 -31.62
C LEU A 548 -15.85 -19.55 -32.89
N THR A 549 -16.49 -19.33 -34.02
CA THR A 549 -15.88 -19.63 -35.32
C THR A 549 -14.84 -18.56 -35.66
N GLU A 550 -13.93 -18.87 -36.60
CA GLU A 550 -12.98 -17.85 -37.10
C GLU A 550 -13.72 -16.63 -37.67
N ALA A 551 -14.81 -16.86 -38.40
CA ALA A 551 -15.61 -15.81 -39.01
C ALA A 551 -16.26 -14.92 -37.95
N GLU A 552 -16.87 -15.51 -36.92
CA GLU A 552 -17.42 -14.78 -35.77
C GLU A 552 -16.34 -13.96 -35.06
N ARG A 553 -15.14 -14.54 -34.85
CA ARG A 553 -14.04 -13.81 -34.21
C ARG A 553 -13.61 -12.59 -35.03
N LEU A 554 -13.41 -12.76 -36.33
CA LEU A 554 -12.96 -11.66 -37.20
C LEU A 554 -14.01 -10.56 -37.34
N ALA A 555 -15.30 -10.92 -37.40
CA ALA A 555 -16.40 -9.94 -37.37
C ALA A 555 -16.44 -9.18 -36.03
N ALA A 556 -16.34 -9.88 -34.89
CA ALA A 556 -16.34 -9.23 -33.59
C ALA A 556 -15.11 -8.32 -33.36
N ILE A 557 -13.94 -8.64 -33.93
CA ILE A 557 -12.77 -7.74 -33.90
C ILE A 557 -13.06 -6.46 -34.71
N GLU A 558 -13.69 -6.60 -35.87
CA GLU A 558 -14.07 -5.48 -36.73
C GLU A 558 -15.09 -4.56 -36.04
N ASP A 559 -16.15 -5.13 -35.46
CA ASP A 559 -17.18 -4.36 -34.76
C ASP A 559 -16.61 -3.68 -33.51
N CYS A 560 -15.76 -4.38 -32.75
CA CYS A 560 -15.07 -3.80 -31.61
C CYS A 560 -14.21 -2.60 -32.02
N LEU A 561 -13.46 -2.70 -33.11
CA LEU A 561 -12.61 -1.62 -33.60
C LEU A 561 -13.45 -0.43 -34.09
N ALA A 562 -14.52 -0.69 -34.83
CA ALA A 562 -15.45 0.31 -35.33
C ALA A 562 -16.13 1.11 -34.20
N ASP A 563 -16.61 0.43 -33.16
CA ASP A 563 -17.25 1.05 -32.00
C ASP A 563 -16.26 1.91 -31.20
N MET A 564 -15.02 1.45 -31.01
CA MET A 564 -13.97 2.25 -30.36
C MET A 564 -13.69 3.55 -31.15
N ILE A 565 -13.65 3.48 -32.49
CA ILE A 565 -13.44 4.65 -33.36
C ILE A 565 -14.60 5.63 -33.25
N ALA A 566 -15.83 5.13 -33.33
CA ALA A 566 -17.04 5.94 -33.25
C ALA A 566 -17.15 6.65 -31.89
N ASN A 567 -16.91 5.92 -30.80
CA ASN A 567 -16.96 6.46 -29.44
C ASN A 567 -15.90 7.55 -29.22
N LEU A 568 -14.65 7.32 -29.67
CA LEU A 568 -13.61 8.35 -29.61
C LEU A 568 -13.96 9.60 -30.42
N SER A 569 -14.60 9.43 -31.58
CA SER A 569 -15.08 10.56 -32.38
C SER A 569 -16.21 11.32 -31.67
N ASP A 570 -17.06 10.66 -30.91
CA ASP A 570 -18.17 11.31 -30.19
C ASP A 570 -17.66 12.12 -28.98
N VAL A 571 -16.71 11.59 -28.20
CA VAL A 571 -16.09 12.32 -27.07
C VAL A 571 -15.03 13.35 -27.50
N SER A 572 -14.91 13.61 -28.79
CA SER A 572 -14.06 14.68 -29.33
C SER A 572 -14.71 16.07 -29.25
N GLY A 573 -16.04 16.14 -29.39
CA GLY A 573 -16.79 17.40 -29.38
C GLY A 573 -16.22 18.48 -30.31
N ASN A 574 -16.39 19.75 -29.90
CA ASN A 574 -15.81 20.92 -30.59
C ASN A 574 -14.74 21.59 -29.70
N ILE A 575 -13.73 20.82 -29.28
CA ILE A 575 -12.77 21.24 -28.23
C ILE A 575 -11.40 21.74 -28.74
N GLY A 576 -11.11 21.62 -30.04
CA GLY A 576 -9.85 22.09 -30.61
C GLY A 576 -9.75 21.91 -32.12
N SER A 577 -8.70 22.51 -32.69
CA SER A 577 -8.40 22.47 -34.13
C SER A 577 -7.60 21.25 -34.56
N GLU A 578 -6.86 20.62 -33.64
CA GLU A 578 -6.04 19.44 -33.92
C GLU A 578 -6.89 18.17 -33.92
N SER A 579 -6.52 17.23 -34.79
CA SER A 579 -7.29 16.00 -34.93
C SER A 579 -6.48 14.83 -35.47
N VAL A 580 -6.91 13.62 -35.11
CA VAL A 580 -6.45 12.36 -35.69
C VAL A 580 -7.63 11.71 -36.41
N VAL A 581 -7.50 11.52 -37.72
CA VAL A 581 -8.52 10.82 -38.52
C VAL A 581 -8.21 9.33 -38.54
N LEU A 582 -9.04 8.53 -37.87
CA LEU A 582 -8.94 7.07 -37.80
C LEU A 582 -9.59 6.43 -39.05
N PRO A 583 -9.30 5.16 -39.40
CA PRO A 583 -9.87 4.55 -40.59
C PRO A 583 -11.40 4.41 -40.50
N ALA A 584 -12.12 4.89 -41.52
CA ALA A 584 -13.59 4.90 -41.54
C ALA A 584 -14.24 3.64 -42.14
N GLY A 585 -13.45 2.67 -42.65
CA GLY A 585 -13.93 1.57 -43.51
C GLY A 585 -15.21 0.92 -42.97
N GLY A 586 -16.28 0.83 -43.76
CA GLY A 586 -17.57 0.26 -43.33
C GLY A 586 -18.38 1.06 -42.28
N VAL A 587 -17.73 1.84 -41.40
CA VAL A 587 -18.33 2.58 -40.27
C VAL A 587 -18.92 3.95 -40.66
N ALA A 588 -19.35 4.12 -41.92
CA ALA A 588 -19.73 5.41 -42.50
C ALA A 588 -20.94 6.11 -41.85
N PHE A 589 -21.59 5.47 -40.88
CA PHE A 589 -22.74 5.99 -40.16
C PHE A 589 -22.37 6.92 -38.99
N LYS A 590 -21.11 6.88 -38.50
CA LYS A 590 -20.60 7.78 -37.45
C LYS A 590 -19.24 8.40 -37.82
N GLY A 591 -18.86 9.43 -37.08
CA GLY A 591 -17.57 10.10 -37.24
C GLY A 591 -16.40 9.18 -36.87
N ASN A 592 -15.24 9.48 -37.42
CA ASN A 592 -13.98 8.76 -37.22
C ASN A 592 -12.81 9.70 -36.85
N THR A 593 -13.13 10.93 -36.46
CA THR A 593 -12.13 11.98 -36.25
C THR A 593 -12.03 12.29 -34.77
N VAL A 594 -10.88 12.02 -34.19
CA VAL A 594 -10.56 12.33 -32.80
C VAL A 594 -10.05 13.76 -32.71
N LYS A 595 -10.75 14.65 -32.01
CA LYS A 595 -10.34 16.05 -31.78
C LYS A 595 -9.99 16.28 -30.32
N TYR A 596 -9.01 17.14 -30.08
CA TYR A 596 -8.51 17.45 -28.74
C TYR A 596 -7.99 18.89 -28.68
N ASN A 597 -7.87 19.42 -27.47
CA ASN A 597 -7.25 20.73 -27.25
C ASN A 597 -5.76 20.69 -27.66
N PRO A 598 -5.27 21.57 -28.54
CA PRO A 598 -3.90 21.50 -29.08
C PRO A 598 -2.78 21.74 -28.05
N ILE A 599 -3.10 22.33 -26.90
CA ILE A 599 -2.13 22.68 -25.87
C ILE A 599 -2.22 21.71 -24.69
N TRP A 600 -3.41 21.54 -24.13
CA TRP A 600 -3.60 20.76 -22.92
C TRP A 600 -4.04 19.32 -23.20
N TYR A 601 -4.28 18.96 -24.47
CA TYR A 601 -4.68 17.63 -24.93
C TYR A 601 -6.01 17.10 -24.34
N THR A 602 -6.73 17.93 -23.59
CA THR A 602 -8.04 17.61 -23.03
C THR A 602 -9.08 17.36 -24.13
N MET A 603 -10.00 16.44 -23.87
CA MET A 603 -11.13 16.09 -24.74
C MET A 603 -12.47 16.49 -24.12
N LEU A 604 -13.60 16.32 -24.82
CA LEU A 604 -14.92 16.67 -24.29
C LEU A 604 -15.19 15.91 -22.99
N THR A 605 -15.80 16.58 -22.00
CA THR A 605 -16.40 15.92 -20.84
C THR A 605 -17.89 16.23 -20.78
N ASP A 606 -18.69 15.23 -20.45
CA ASP A 606 -20.13 15.34 -20.27
C ASP A 606 -20.52 16.02 -18.94
N GLN A 607 -19.63 16.00 -17.95
CA GLN A 607 -19.79 16.71 -16.68
C GLN A 607 -18.58 17.60 -16.33
N LYS A 608 -18.84 18.56 -15.44
CA LYS A 608 -17.85 19.52 -14.92
C LYS A 608 -17.47 19.28 -13.46
N TRP A 609 -18.32 18.58 -12.70
CA TRP A 609 -17.96 18.11 -11.36
C TRP A 609 -16.81 17.13 -11.51
N ASN A 610 -15.66 17.39 -10.86
CA ASN A 610 -14.53 16.48 -10.86
C ASN A 610 -14.04 16.25 -12.29
N PHE A 611 -13.78 17.34 -13.01
CA PHE A 611 -13.43 17.37 -14.43
C PHE A 611 -12.37 16.31 -14.83
N ASN A 612 -11.33 16.15 -14.00
CA ASN A 612 -10.24 15.23 -14.28
C ASN A 612 -10.67 13.75 -14.24
N ARG A 613 -11.75 13.38 -13.54
CA ARG A 613 -12.35 12.03 -13.60
C ARG A 613 -12.70 11.63 -15.03
N TYR A 614 -13.35 12.53 -15.75
CA TYR A 614 -13.82 12.28 -17.12
C TYR A 614 -12.69 12.38 -18.13
N GLN A 615 -11.70 13.24 -17.88
CA GLN A 615 -10.46 13.22 -18.66
C GLN A 615 -9.70 11.91 -18.48
N ALA A 616 -9.63 11.33 -17.26
CA ALA A 616 -9.03 10.01 -17.06
C ALA A 616 -9.76 8.93 -17.91
N GLY A 617 -11.08 9.02 -18.02
CA GLY A 617 -11.88 8.21 -18.95
C GLY A 617 -11.43 8.38 -20.40
N ASN A 618 -11.32 9.61 -20.89
CA ASN A 618 -10.83 9.90 -22.25
C ASN A 618 -9.44 9.32 -22.52
N ILE A 619 -8.52 9.45 -21.54
CA ILE A 619 -7.16 8.92 -21.63
C ILE A 619 -7.18 7.41 -21.75
N PHE A 620 -7.97 6.73 -20.91
CA PHE A 620 -8.12 5.28 -20.98
C PHE A 620 -8.63 4.85 -22.36
N GLU A 621 -9.62 5.53 -22.93
CA GLU A 621 -10.18 5.20 -24.25
C GLU A 621 -9.17 5.34 -25.39
N VAL A 622 -8.44 6.46 -25.41
CA VAL A 622 -7.37 6.72 -26.38
C VAL A 622 -6.30 5.64 -26.30
N LEU A 623 -5.88 5.27 -25.09
CA LEU A 623 -4.85 4.26 -24.86
C LEU A 623 -5.35 2.83 -25.13
N ALA A 624 -6.59 2.51 -24.79
CA ALA A 624 -7.20 1.22 -25.07
C ALA A 624 -7.30 0.99 -26.58
N TYR A 625 -7.76 1.99 -27.34
CA TYR A 625 -7.76 1.92 -28.80
C TYR A 625 -6.35 1.73 -29.34
N ALA A 626 -5.37 2.51 -28.86
CA ALA A 626 -4.00 2.39 -29.31
C ALA A 626 -3.40 0.99 -29.04
N ASP A 627 -3.70 0.38 -27.89
CA ASP A 627 -3.24 -0.97 -27.53
C ASP A 627 -3.88 -2.04 -28.43
N VAL A 628 -5.20 -1.98 -28.63
CA VAL A 628 -5.94 -2.91 -29.51
C VAL A 628 -5.49 -2.77 -30.97
N ALA A 629 -5.39 -1.54 -31.48
CA ALA A 629 -4.95 -1.25 -32.83
C ALA A 629 -3.53 -1.76 -33.09
N ALA A 630 -2.60 -1.55 -32.14
CA ALA A 630 -1.24 -2.06 -32.26
C ALA A 630 -1.19 -3.61 -32.32
N ASP A 631 -2.04 -4.28 -31.55
CA ASP A 631 -2.11 -5.75 -31.54
C ASP A 631 -2.69 -6.29 -32.86
N ILE A 632 -3.76 -5.68 -33.39
CA ILE A 632 -4.32 -6.04 -34.71
C ILE A 632 -3.29 -5.87 -35.83
N GLU A 633 -2.59 -4.72 -35.87
CA GLU A 633 -1.55 -4.44 -36.86
C GLU A 633 -0.39 -5.44 -36.76
N LYS A 634 0.02 -5.80 -35.53
CA LYS A 634 1.07 -6.79 -35.28
C LYS A 634 0.67 -8.20 -35.73
N GLN A 635 -0.58 -8.58 -35.53
CA GLN A 635 -1.09 -9.89 -35.92
C GLN A 635 -1.30 -10.01 -37.45
N GLY A 636 -1.44 -8.89 -38.17
CA GLY A 636 -1.70 -8.88 -39.60
C GLY A 636 -3.05 -9.52 -39.96
N ALA A 637 -4.03 -9.44 -39.06
CA ALA A 637 -5.37 -9.98 -39.29
C ALA A 637 -6.03 -9.28 -40.49
N THR A 638 -6.81 -10.01 -41.30
CA THR A 638 -7.64 -9.41 -42.37
C THR A 638 -9.08 -9.34 -41.86
N LEU A 639 -9.60 -8.12 -41.70
CA LEU A 639 -10.96 -7.89 -41.24
C LEU A 639 -11.95 -7.98 -42.43
N PRO A 640 -13.22 -8.35 -42.18
CA PRO A 640 -14.21 -8.58 -43.24
C PRO A 640 -14.45 -7.39 -44.20
N ALA A 641 -14.55 -6.18 -43.69
CA ALA A 641 -14.85 -4.95 -44.43
C ALA A 641 -13.90 -3.77 -44.13
N MET A 642 -13.25 -3.77 -42.97
CA MET A 642 -12.34 -2.72 -42.52
C MET A 642 -10.89 -2.95 -42.93
N ALA A 643 -10.16 -1.86 -43.14
CA ALA A 643 -8.71 -1.93 -43.25
C ALA A 643 -8.12 -2.28 -41.88
N SER A 644 -7.26 -3.30 -41.84
CA SER A 644 -6.50 -3.70 -40.64
C SER A 644 -5.10 -3.07 -40.57
N THR A 645 -4.82 -2.10 -41.44
CA THR A 645 -3.55 -1.36 -41.50
C THR A 645 -3.83 0.13 -41.46
N GLY A 646 -2.88 0.92 -40.94
CA GLY A 646 -3.05 2.36 -40.83
C GLY A 646 -4.04 2.75 -39.73
N LEU A 647 -4.10 1.96 -38.66
CA LEU A 647 -4.96 2.19 -37.49
C LEU A 647 -4.41 3.30 -36.58
N LYS A 648 -3.25 3.90 -36.92
CA LYS A 648 -2.65 5.06 -36.22
C LYS A 648 -2.37 4.78 -34.73
N ALA A 649 -2.09 3.53 -34.38
CA ALA A 649 -1.86 3.10 -33.01
C ALA A 649 -0.77 3.94 -32.29
N SER A 650 0.35 4.22 -32.97
CA SER A 650 1.44 5.02 -32.39
C SER A 650 1.07 6.49 -32.17
N GLU A 651 0.27 7.08 -33.05
CA GLU A 651 -0.19 8.47 -32.97
C GLU A 651 -1.18 8.63 -31.81
N MET A 652 -2.14 7.71 -31.70
CA MET A 652 -3.09 7.66 -30.58
C MET A 652 -2.40 7.37 -29.25
N ARG A 653 -1.40 6.49 -29.23
CA ARG A 653 -0.57 6.26 -28.03
C ARG A 653 0.16 7.53 -27.59
N GLN A 654 0.69 8.30 -28.54
CA GLN A 654 1.35 9.58 -28.23
C GLN A 654 0.36 10.62 -27.70
N LEU A 655 -0.86 10.68 -28.25
CA LEU A 655 -1.93 11.52 -27.72
C LEU A 655 -2.23 11.16 -26.25
N GLY A 656 -2.44 9.87 -25.95
CA GLY A 656 -2.68 9.42 -24.58
C GLY A 656 -1.53 9.74 -23.61
N ILE A 657 -0.28 9.64 -24.07
CA ILE A 657 0.90 10.08 -23.28
C ILE A 657 0.87 11.58 -23.01
N ASN A 658 0.53 12.41 -24.00
CA ASN A 658 0.45 13.85 -23.80
C ASN A 658 -0.69 14.24 -22.85
N GLN A 659 -1.79 13.49 -22.85
CA GLN A 659 -2.87 13.68 -21.88
C GLN A 659 -2.45 13.27 -20.46
N LEU A 660 -1.65 12.21 -20.30
CA LEU A 660 -1.03 11.89 -19.01
C LEU A 660 -0.02 12.96 -18.57
N ASN A 661 0.75 13.54 -19.50
CA ASN A 661 1.64 14.66 -19.20
C ASN A 661 0.85 15.85 -18.62
N TYR A 662 -0.35 16.15 -19.15
CA TYR A 662 -1.26 17.16 -18.59
C TYR A 662 -1.65 16.85 -17.15
N MET A 663 -2.04 15.60 -16.86
CA MET A 663 -2.40 15.15 -15.51
C MET A 663 -1.25 15.28 -14.51
N LEU A 664 0.00 15.18 -14.98
CA LEU A 664 1.18 15.08 -14.14
C LEU A 664 2.02 16.37 -14.09
N GLY A 665 1.51 17.49 -14.61
CA GLY A 665 2.13 18.82 -14.42
C GLY A 665 2.35 19.66 -15.67
N VAL A 666 2.13 19.11 -16.87
CA VAL A 666 2.10 19.91 -18.13
C VAL A 666 0.74 20.56 -18.30
N ASN A 667 0.38 21.41 -17.34
CA ASN A 667 -0.90 22.11 -17.28
C ASN A 667 -0.67 23.59 -16.89
N PRO A 668 -1.71 24.44 -16.95
CA PRO A 668 -1.57 25.87 -16.67
C PRO A 668 -0.99 26.21 -15.30
N TRP A 669 -1.15 25.31 -14.32
CA TRP A 669 -0.84 25.58 -12.91
C TRP A 669 0.49 24.96 -12.44
N ASP A 670 1.21 24.19 -13.28
CA ASP A 670 2.45 23.48 -12.90
C ASP A 670 2.27 22.63 -11.64
N VAL A 671 1.21 21.83 -11.62
CA VAL A 671 0.87 20.98 -10.49
C VAL A 671 0.51 19.59 -11.00
N SER A 672 0.99 18.55 -10.34
CA SER A 672 0.48 17.20 -10.59
C SER A 672 -0.89 17.08 -9.96
N PHE A 673 -1.86 16.63 -10.75
CA PHE A 673 -3.22 16.32 -10.31
C PHE A 673 -3.33 14.93 -9.66
N VAL A 674 -2.22 14.22 -9.48
CA VAL A 674 -2.16 12.98 -8.70
C VAL A 674 -1.39 13.26 -7.42
N TYR A 675 -2.08 13.24 -6.29
CA TYR A 675 -1.52 13.58 -4.98
C TYR A 675 -0.31 12.69 -4.65
N GLY A 676 0.77 13.28 -4.14
CA GLY A 676 1.98 12.55 -3.75
C GLY A 676 2.88 12.10 -4.93
N ILE A 677 2.55 12.53 -6.15
CA ILE A 677 3.41 12.40 -7.34
C ILE A 677 3.79 13.78 -7.84
N GLY A 678 5.06 13.99 -8.17
CA GLY A 678 5.61 15.26 -8.61
C GLY A 678 5.99 16.20 -7.47
N ASP A 679 6.77 17.24 -7.75
CA ASP A 679 7.24 18.20 -6.73
C ASP A 679 6.10 19.08 -6.18
N LYS A 680 4.98 19.22 -6.90
CA LYS A 680 3.87 20.11 -6.55
C LYS A 680 2.52 19.40 -6.67
N ASN A 681 1.74 19.46 -5.60
CA ASN A 681 0.35 19.00 -5.53
C ASN A 681 -0.50 20.05 -4.84
N ASP A 682 -1.81 20.04 -5.10
CA ASP A 682 -2.76 20.67 -4.18
C ASP A 682 -2.61 20.05 -2.77
N ALA A 683 -2.97 20.79 -1.74
CA ALA A 683 -2.95 20.30 -0.35
C ALA A 683 -4.34 20.31 0.30
N HIS A 684 -5.40 20.71 -0.41
CA HIS A 684 -6.75 20.91 0.13
C HIS A 684 -7.80 19.98 -0.50
N PRO A 685 -7.60 18.65 -0.61
CA PRO A 685 -8.64 17.75 -1.10
C PRO A 685 -9.91 17.78 -0.23
N HIS A 686 -11.09 17.68 -0.86
CA HIS A 686 -12.33 17.35 -0.16
C HIS A 686 -12.27 15.88 0.26
N HIS A 687 -11.57 15.58 1.36
CA HIS A 687 -11.33 14.21 1.83
C HIS A 687 -11.20 14.17 3.36
N ARG A 688 -12.21 13.65 4.06
CA ARG A 688 -12.35 13.75 5.53
C ARG A 688 -11.22 13.09 6.30
N ALA A 689 -10.66 11.99 5.78
CA ALA A 689 -9.56 11.32 6.42
C ALA A 689 -8.23 12.05 6.22
N SER A 690 -8.10 12.95 5.24
CA SER A 690 -6.90 13.75 4.92
C SER A 690 -7.00 15.21 5.36
N ASN A 691 -8.22 15.74 5.50
CA ASN A 691 -8.49 17.16 5.59
C ASN A 691 -9.70 17.56 6.45
N PRO A 692 -9.75 18.84 6.88
CA PRO A 692 -8.67 19.83 6.89
C PRO A 692 -7.76 19.68 8.12
N GLU A 693 -6.58 20.27 8.05
CA GLU A 693 -5.66 20.38 9.19
C GLU A 693 -6.25 21.25 10.32
N GLY A 694 -5.98 20.86 11.57
CA GLY A 694 -6.39 21.59 12.77
C GLY A 694 -7.28 20.79 13.71
N LYS A 695 -8.25 21.43 14.36
CA LYS A 695 -9.17 20.78 15.31
C LYS A 695 -10.45 20.36 14.60
N THR A 696 -10.62 19.05 14.38
CA THR A 696 -11.75 18.45 13.65
C THR A 696 -12.92 18.04 14.58
N SER A 697 -12.77 18.24 15.89
CA SER A 697 -13.80 18.04 16.93
C SER A 697 -13.34 18.66 18.27
N PRO A 698 -14.22 18.86 19.27
CA PRO A 698 -13.79 19.25 20.61
C PRO A 698 -12.80 18.21 21.18
N GLY A 699 -11.50 18.53 21.16
CA GLY A 699 -10.46 17.76 21.83
C GLY A 699 -9.43 17.02 20.97
N PHE A 700 -9.57 16.95 19.64
CA PHE A 700 -8.60 16.23 18.79
C PHE A 700 -7.97 17.13 17.73
N ASN A 701 -6.64 17.27 17.80
CA ASN A 701 -5.83 17.86 16.74
C ASN A 701 -5.60 16.81 15.67
N TYR A 702 -5.79 17.18 14.42
CA TYR A 702 -5.60 16.37 13.24
C TYR A 702 -4.57 17.08 12.34
N LYS A 703 -3.52 16.36 11.95
CA LYS A 703 -2.52 16.84 10.98
C LYS A 703 -2.92 16.38 9.59
N TYR A 704 -2.75 17.24 8.62
CA TYR A 704 -2.86 16.87 7.21
C TYR A 704 -1.97 15.66 6.89
N ASN A 705 -2.49 14.78 6.04
CA ASN A 705 -1.73 13.71 5.45
C ASN A 705 -2.13 13.60 3.98
N CYS A 706 -1.13 13.64 3.09
CA CYS A 706 -1.36 13.60 1.65
C CYS A 706 -2.06 12.30 1.25
N PRO A 707 -3.23 12.34 0.57
CA PRO A 707 -3.88 11.15 0.05
C PRO A 707 -3.15 10.62 -1.19
N VAL A 708 -1.97 10.04 -0.98
CA VAL A 708 -1.08 9.60 -2.07
C VAL A 708 -1.83 8.72 -3.06
N GLY A 709 -1.72 9.06 -4.34
CA GLY A 709 -2.34 8.35 -5.45
C GLY A 709 -3.72 8.85 -5.87
N ALA A 710 -4.37 9.66 -5.03
CA ALA A 710 -5.71 10.17 -5.33
C ALA A 710 -5.69 11.11 -6.54
N LEU A 711 -6.75 11.07 -7.36
CA LEU A 711 -6.93 12.00 -8.47
C LEU A 711 -7.65 13.28 -7.99
N PHE A 712 -6.98 14.42 -8.12
CA PHE A 712 -7.55 15.74 -7.87
C PHE A 712 -8.61 16.10 -8.92
N GLY A 713 -9.77 16.57 -8.47
CA GLY A 713 -10.92 16.81 -9.35
C GLY A 713 -10.69 17.86 -10.43
N GLY A 714 -9.98 18.94 -10.11
CA GLY A 714 -9.57 19.97 -11.06
C GLY A 714 -10.73 20.70 -11.75
N THR A 715 -10.39 21.48 -12.77
CA THR A 715 -11.33 22.27 -13.56
C THR A 715 -10.89 22.37 -15.01
N VAL A 716 -11.80 22.82 -15.87
CA VAL A 716 -11.54 22.99 -17.30
C VAL A 716 -10.49 24.09 -17.52
N PRO A 717 -9.37 23.83 -18.22
CA PRO A 717 -8.43 24.89 -18.58
C PRO A 717 -9.03 25.80 -19.65
N GLY A 718 -8.77 27.10 -19.55
CA GLY A 718 -9.17 28.12 -20.52
C GLY A 718 -7.98 28.95 -21.02
N ASP A 719 -8.23 29.89 -21.93
CA ASP A 719 -7.21 30.82 -22.45
C ASP A 719 -6.53 31.59 -21.30
N SER A 720 -7.35 32.02 -20.32
CA SER A 720 -6.92 32.39 -18.98
C SER A 720 -7.47 31.35 -18.00
N SER A 721 -6.59 30.49 -17.48
CA SER A 721 -6.95 29.36 -16.64
C SER A 721 -7.01 29.74 -15.16
N SER A 722 -8.16 29.53 -14.52
CA SER A 722 -8.39 29.94 -13.14
C SER A 722 -8.73 28.75 -12.24
N LEU A 723 -7.94 28.54 -11.18
CA LEU A 723 -8.22 27.57 -10.13
C LEU A 723 -8.64 28.34 -8.87
N VAL A 724 -9.93 28.61 -8.76
CA VAL A 724 -10.51 29.40 -7.68
C VAL A 724 -11.70 28.62 -7.14
N PRO A 725 -11.78 28.36 -5.82
CA PRO A 725 -12.91 27.64 -5.26
C PRO A 725 -14.19 28.47 -5.43
N GLY A 726 -15.28 27.81 -5.82
CA GLY A 726 -16.62 28.40 -5.86
C GLY A 726 -17.29 28.49 -4.49
N SER A 727 -16.74 27.81 -3.48
CA SER A 727 -17.18 27.81 -2.09
C SER A 727 -16.31 28.73 -1.21
N GLU A 728 -16.58 28.77 0.09
CA GLU A 728 -15.81 29.61 1.02
C GLU A 728 -14.39 29.11 1.29
N MET A 729 -14.13 27.81 1.10
CA MET A 729 -12.83 27.17 1.38
C MET A 729 -12.47 26.19 0.27
N SER A 730 -11.17 26.06 -0.05
CA SER A 730 -10.70 25.21 -1.16
C SER A 730 -11.19 23.77 -1.05
N TRP A 731 -11.14 23.18 0.15
CA TRP A 731 -11.61 21.82 0.38
C TRP A 731 -13.14 21.69 0.41
N GLU A 732 -13.92 22.77 0.63
CA GLU A 732 -15.38 22.69 0.63
C GLU A 732 -15.97 22.62 -0.78
N ASP A 733 -15.22 23.10 -1.79
CA ASP A 733 -15.62 22.96 -3.17
C ASP A 733 -15.35 21.53 -3.65
N TYR A 734 -16.28 20.63 -3.30
CA TYR A 734 -16.22 19.23 -3.72
C TYR A 734 -16.32 19.07 -5.24
N HIS A 735 -16.84 20.07 -5.97
CA HIS A 735 -16.83 20.02 -7.43
C HIS A 735 -15.42 20.09 -8.01
N LEU A 736 -14.52 20.78 -7.33
CA LEU A 736 -13.15 21.03 -7.74
C LEU A 736 -12.13 20.11 -7.05
N SER A 737 -12.32 19.82 -5.76
CA SER A 737 -11.26 19.24 -4.91
C SER A 737 -11.55 17.81 -4.43
N GLU A 738 -12.70 17.24 -4.75
CA GLU A 738 -13.05 15.89 -4.29
C GLU A 738 -12.28 14.79 -5.02
N THR A 739 -11.80 13.84 -4.24
CA THR A 739 -11.09 12.65 -4.71
C THR A 739 -11.99 11.44 -4.54
N CYS A 740 -12.17 10.66 -5.59
CA CYS A 740 -13.07 9.50 -5.58
C CYS A 740 -12.42 8.21 -6.03
N LEU A 741 -12.96 7.09 -5.54
CA LEU A 741 -12.52 5.74 -5.82
C LEU A 741 -12.60 5.42 -7.31
N ASP A 742 -13.75 5.71 -7.95
CA ASP A 742 -13.99 5.49 -9.37
C ASP A 742 -13.01 6.26 -10.25
N ALA A 743 -12.78 7.54 -9.93
CA ALA A 743 -11.88 8.41 -10.66
C ALA A 743 -10.43 7.90 -10.64
N SER A 744 -9.98 7.45 -9.47
CA SER A 744 -8.64 6.88 -9.30
C SER A 744 -8.51 5.50 -9.96
N ALA A 745 -9.58 4.70 -9.99
CA ALA A 745 -9.62 3.44 -10.72
C ALA A 745 -9.52 3.64 -12.24
N THR A 746 -10.23 4.61 -12.80
CA THR A 746 -10.12 4.95 -14.23
C THR A 746 -8.71 5.44 -14.59
N LEU A 747 -8.10 6.29 -13.75
CA LEU A 747 -6.70 6.71 -13.95
C LEU A 747 -5.72 5.53 -13.88
N LEU A 748 -5.89 4.64 -12.90
CA LEU A 748 -5.06 3.44 -12.77
C LEU A 748 -5.14 2.56 -14.03
N SER A 749 -6.32 2.46 -14.64
CA SER A 749 -6.51 1.74 -15.90
C SER A 749 -5.71 2.35 -17.05
N ALA A 750 -5.75 3.67 -17.22
CA ALA A 750 -4.92 4.36 -18.20
C ALA A 750 -3.42 4.13 -17.98
N LEU A 751 -2.96 4.30 -16.73
CA LEU A 751 -1.56 4.08 -16.34
C LEU A 751 -1.11 2.63 -16.56
N THR A 752 -2.00 1.67 -16.31
CA THR A 752 -1.72 0.24 -16.52
C THR A 752 -1.45 -0.07 -17.99
N ILE A 753 -2.14 0.57 -18.95
CA ILE A 753 -1.87 0.33 -20.39
C ILE A 753 -0.46 0.77 -20.78
N VAL A 754 0.04 1.89 -20.25
CA VAL A 754 1.37 2.44 -20.59
C VAL A 754 2.50 2.01 -19.66
N SER A 755 2.18 1.29 -18.58
CA SER A 755 3.13 0.61 -17.68
C SER A 755 3.89 -0.50 -18.43
N ASN A 756 5.14 -0.74 -18.03
CA ASN A 756 5.91 -1.92 -18.47
C ASN A 756 5.90 -3.06 -17.44
N GLY A 757 5.19 -2.88 -16.31
CA GLY A 757 5.18 -3.82 -15.19
C GLY A 757 6.34 -3.67 -14.21
N GLY A 758 7.37 -2.88 -14.53
CA GLY A 758 8.58 -2.74 -13.72
C GLY A 758 9.61 -3.82 -14.04
N SER A 759 10.61 -3.51 -14.86
CA SER A 759 11.68 -4.47 -15.21
C SER A 759 13.03 -3.77 -15.24
N ASP A 760 13.64 -3.59 -14.05
CA ASP A 760 15.06 -3.34 -13.76
C ASP A 760 15.24 -2.47 -12.50
N TYR A 761 14.37 -1.48 -12.26
CA TYR A 761 14.50 -0.56 -11.11
C TYR A 761 14.29 -1.27 -9.77
N TYR A 762 13.35 -2.22 -9.72
CA TYR A 762 13.01 -2.99 -8.51
C TYR A 762 14.02 -4.09 -8.19
N GLU A 763 14.63 -4.73 -9.21
CA GLU A 763 15.65 -5.76 -9.01
C GLU A 763 17.02 -5.18 -8.62
N LYS A 764 17.41 -4.01 -9.16
CA LYS A 764 18.73 -3.38 -8.90
C LYS A 764 18.84 -2.68 -7.54
N LYS A 765 17.73 -2.35 -6.88
CA LYS A 765 17.75 -1.81 -5.51
C LYS A 765 17.94 -2.87 -4.42
N CYS A 766 17.89 -4.17 -4.76
CA CYS A 766 18.13 -5.26 -3.81
C CYS A 766 19.45 -6.01 -3.92
N ASP A 767 20.46 -5.44 -4.60
CA ASP A 767 21.84 -5.92 -4.45
C ASP A 767 22.43 -5.59 -3.05
N ASN A 768 21.89 -4.56 -2.38
CA ASN A 768 22.28 -4.15 -1.02
C ASN A 768 21.19 -4.43 0.06
N CYS A 769 20.13 -5.16 -0.27
CA CYS A 769 19.16 -5.65 0.73
C CYS A 769 19.71 -6.82 1.58
N LYS A 770 20.96 -7.25 1.33
CA LYS A 770 21.61 -8.38 2.02
C LYS A 770 22.53 -7.99 3.19
N THR A 771 22.30 -6.84 3.81
CA THR A 771 22.87 -6.43 5.10
C THR A 771 21.69 -6.05 6.02
N GLY A 772 21.01 -6.99 6.69
CA GLY A 772 21.40 -7.56 7.99
C GLY A 772 21.10 -6.54 9.10
N GLU A 773 19.89 -6.47 9.68
CA GLU A 773 19.44 -7.11 10.95
C GLU A 773 18.01 -6.57 11.26
N ILE A 774 17.06 -7.16 12.00
CA ILE A 774 16.78 -8.48 12.59
C ILE A 774 15.24 -8.54 12.62
N ASN A 775 14.67 -9.61 12.07
CA ASN A 775 13.33 -10.07 12.43
C ASN A 775 13.46 -10.71 13.82
N PRO A 776 12.71 -10.32 14.87
CA PRO A 776 12.84 -10.92 16.21
C PRO A 776 12.24 -12.35 16.28
N PHE A 777 12.17 -13.01 15.12
CA PHE A 777 11.85 -14.41 14.96
C PHE A 777 12.49 -14.92 13.68
N SER A 778 13.75 -15.34 13.77
CA SER A 778 14.13 -16.52 13.00
C SER A 778 13.37 -17.72 13.58
N GLU A 779 13.16 -18.80 12.83
CA GLU A 779 12.65 -20.04 13.43
C GLU A 779 13.71 -20.72 14.34
N GLU A 780 14.48 -19.95 15.12
CA GLU A 780 15.72 -20.40 15.79
C GLU A 780 15.78 -20.01 17.29
N VAL A 781 16.65 -20.71 18.02
CA VAL A 781 17.12 -20.34 19.37
C VAL A 781 18.52 -19.77 19.19
N TYR A 782 18.92 -18.73 19.93
CA TYR A 782 20.30 -18.21 19.89
C TYR A 782 20.80 -17.66 21.22
N ALA A 783 22.12 -17.49 21.33
CA ALA A 783 22.77 -16.90 22.50
C ALA A 783 23.44 -15.55 22.16
N THR A 784 23.45 -14.63 23.11
CA THR A 784 24.25 -13.39 23.09
C THR A 784 25.05 -13.28 24.39
N ALA A 785 26.19 -12.60 24.35
CA ALA A 785 26.98 -12.37 25.55
C ALA A 785 27.84 -11.11 25.48
N TYR A 786 28.07 -10.51 26.64
CA TYR A 786 29.08 -9.48 26.85
C TYR A 786 29.74 -9.67 28.22
N HIS A 787 30.92 -9.10 28.37
CA HIS A 787 31.71 -9.17 29.60
C HIS A 787 31.70 -7.82 30.33
N TYR A 788 31.71 -7.86 31.67
CA TYR A 788 31.92 -6.71 32.52
C TYR A 788 32.62 -7.12 33.82
N THR A 789 33.23 -6.16 34.52
CA THR A 789 33.87 -6.43 35.83
C THR A 789 33.02 -5.93 37.00
N TRP A 790 32.87 -6.72 38.06
CA TRP A 790 32.22 -6.30 39.30
C TRP A 790 33.00 -6.78 40.51
N THR A 791 33.37 -5.87 41.41
CA THR A 791 34.21 -6.16 42.59
C THR A 791 35.48 -6.95 42.22
N ASP A 792 36.16 -6.51 41.15
CA ASP A 792 37.38 -7.11 40.56
C ASP A 792 37.24 -8.54 40.02
N MET A 793 36.03 -9.12 40.02
CA MET A 793 35.73 -10.41 39.38
C MET A 793 35.19 -10.19 37.96
N ASP A 794 35.53 -11.11 37.07
CA ASP A 794 34.96 -11.17 35.73
C ASP A 794 33.51 -11.67 35.82
N MET A 795 32.61 -10.92 35.19
CA MET A 795 31.19 -11.25 35.10
C MET A 795 30.82 -11.36 33.63
N PHE A 796 30.17 -12.46 33.27
CA PHE A 796 29.61 -12.66 31.95
C PHE A 796 28.11 -12.52 32.01
N ASN A 797 27.59 -11.56 31.27
CA ASN A 797 26.17 -11.52 30.98
C ASN A 797 25.91 -12.42 29.78
N ILE A 798 25.13 -13.48 30.01
CA ILE A 798 24.79 -14.46 28.98
C ILE A 798 23.29 -14.48 28.83
N GLN A 799 22.82 -14.27 27.61
CA GLN A 799 21.41 -14.28 27.29
C GLN A 799 21.10 -15.35 26.25
N ILE A 800 20.06 -16.14 26.49
CA ILE A 800 19.60 -17.17 25.55
C ILE A 800 18.18 -16.85 25.16
N PHE A 801 17.96 -16.65 23.86
CA PHE A 801 16.70 -16.28 23.25
C PHE A 801 16.06 -17.50 22.60
N ASN A 802 14.80 -17.79 22.93
CA ASN A 802 14.01 -18.78 22.21
C ASN A 802 12.99 -18.09 21.30
N GLU A 803 13.39 -17.65 20.11
CA GLU A 803 12.46 -16.98 19.18
C GLU A 803 11.60 -17.96 18.36
N THR A 804 11.74 -19.28 18.60
CA THR A 804 10.91 -20.30 17.96
C THR A 804 9.47 -20.26 18.45
N MET A 805 8.55 -20.85 17.68
CA MET A 805 7.14 -20.98 18.07
C MET A 805 6.78 -22.09 19.06
N LYS A 806 7.76 -22.63 19.79
CA LYS A 806 7.56 -23.79 20.69
C LYS A 806 8.36 -23.63 21.99
N ASP A 807 7.86 -24.25 23.06
CA ASP A 807 8.66 -24.43 24.28
C ASP A 807 9.83 -25.36 24.00
N VAL A 808 10.98 -25.02 24.57
CA VAL A 808 12.18 -25.84 24.51
C VAL A 808 12.51 -26.29 25.92
N ASP A 809 12.26 -27.57 26.23
CA ASP A 809 12.57 -28.12 27.55
C ASP A 809 14.00 -28.66 27.63
N SER A 810 14.54 -28.72 28.85
CA SER A 810 15.85 -29.35 29.15
C SER A 810 16.98 -28.72 28.34
N VAL A 811 17.03 -27.38 28.40
CA VAL A 811 18.05 -26.56 27.76
C VAL A 811 19.33 -26.57 28.60
N MET A 812 20.42 -26.88 27.92
CA MET A 812 21.79 -26.77 28.41
C MET A 812 22.52 -25.76 27.55
N ALA A 813 23.19 -24.81 28.21
CA ALA A 813 24.17 -23.96 27.56
C ALA A 813 25.57 -24.42 27.95
N TYR A 814 26.51 -24.30 27.03
CA TYR A 814 27.88 -24.72 27.22
C TYR A 814 28.82 -23.57 26.89
N ILE A 815 29.60 -23.19 27.89
CA ILE A 815 30.68 -22.20 27.75
C ILE A 815 31.99 -22.96 27.71
N TYR A 816 32.84 -22.59 26.76
CA TYR A 816 34.14 -23.21 26.57
C TYR A 816 35.26 -22.21 26.87
N PHE A 817 36.20 -22.61 27.70
CA PHE A 817 37.36 -21.82 28.09
C PHE A 817 38.59 -22.72 28.31
N ASP A 818 39.78 -22.15 28.24
CA ASP A 818 41.02 -22.92 28.39
C ASP A 818 41.58 -22.78 29.81
N ALA A 819 41.97 -23.90 30.41
CA ALA A 819 42.62 -23.92 31.72
C ALA A 819 43.52 -25.14 31.89
N THR A 820 44.50 -25.05 32.80
CA THR A 820 45.27 -26.22 33.22
C THR A 820 44.43 -27.11 34.14
N GLU A 821 44.70 -28.42 34.18
CA GLU A 821 44.04 -29.31 35.14
C GLU A 821 44.28 -28.88 36.59
N GLU A 822 45.49 -28.40 36.90
CA GLU A 822 45.86 -27.91 38.23
C GLU A 822 45.00 -26.71 38.67
N ASP A 823 44.76 -25.75 37.77
CA ASP A 823 43.95 -24.57 38.08
C ASP A 823 42.49 -24.94 38.35
N VAL A 824 41.92 -25.89 37.60
CA VAL A 824 40.55 -26.38 37.83
C VAL A 824 40.49 -27.20 39.12
N ASP A 825 41.42 -28.14 39.33
CA ASP A 825 41.46 -29.02 40.50
C ASP A 825 41.67 -28.27 41.82
N ALA A 826 42.42 -27.16 41.79
CA ALA A 826 42.67 -26.28 42.92
C ALA A 826 41.54 -25.27 43.16
N CYS A 827 40.38 -25.42 42.50
CA CYS A 827 39.26 -24.50 42.59
C CYS A 827 39.63 -23.06 42.16
N GLY A 828 40.59 -22.91 41.25
CA GLY A 828 41.06 -21.63 40.70
C GLY A 828 40.06 -20.97 39.74
N VAL A 829 39.09 -21.74 39.25
CA VAL A 829 37.95 -21.25 38.47
C VAL A 829 36.69 -21.92 38.98
N ILE A 830 35.75 -21.11 39.45
CA ILE A 830 34.43 -21.51 39.91
C ILE A 830 33.45 -20.53 39.28
N PHE A 831 32.52 -21.07 38.52
CA PHE A 831 31.39 -20.32 38.01
C PHE A 831 30.32 -20.31 39.09
N ASP A 832 29.90 -19.12 39.47
CA ASP A 832 28.75 -18.94 40.35
C ASP A 832 27.76 -18.04 39.64
N GLN A 833 26.51 -18.46 39.66
CA GLN A 833 25.43 -17.62 39.16
C GLN A 833 25.12 -16.55 40.21
N ASP A 834 25.38 -15.30 39.85
CA ASP A 834 25.11 -14.13 40.70
C ASP A 834 23.68 -13.65 40.52
N LEU A 835 23.22 -13.57 39.27
CA LEU A 835 21.86 -13.20 38.93
C LEU A 835 21.33 -14.07 37.80
N CYS A 836 20.11 -14.57 37.96
CA CYS A 836 19.40 -15.24 36.90
C CYS A 836 18.04 -14.58 36.77
N ALA A 837 17.79 -14.04 35.59
CA ALA A 837 16.56 -13.34 35.27
C ALA A 837 15.98 -13.87 33.96
N THR A 838 14.73 -14.30 34.02
CA THR A 838 13.95 -14.56 32.81
C THR A 838 13.26 -13.29 32.39
N TYR A 839 13.40 -12.95 31.12
CA TYR A 839 12.62 -11.91 30.48
C TYR A 839 11.64 -12.60 29.57
N ASP A 840 10.37 -12.37 29.81
CA ASP A 840 9.41 -12.71 28.79
C ASP A 840 9.40 -11.64 27.71
N MET A 841 8.62 -11.95 26.70
CA MET A 841 8.64 -11.29 25.42
C MET A 841 8.01 -9.88 25.43
N ALA A 842 7.36 -9.53 26.54
CA ALA A 842 6.89 -8.18 26.83
C ALA A 842 7.95 -7.37 27.59
N GLY A 843 9.16 -7.89 27.76
CA GLY A 843 10.29 -7.25 28.43
C GLY A 843 10.23 -7.33 29.95
N PHE A 844 9.27 -8.06 30.54
CA PHE A 844 9.15 -8.17 31.99
C PHE A 844 10.20 -9.12 32.56
N ILE A 845 10.97 -8.60 33.51
CA ILE A 845 12.02 -9.32 34.22
C ILE A 845 11.45 -10.04 35.46
N LYS A 846 11.83 -11.31 35.66
CA LYS A 846 11.62 -12.07 36.90
C LYS A 846 12.84 -12.90 37.22
N ALA A 847 13.11 -13.12 38.51
CA ALA A 847 14.13 -14.08 38.92
C ALA A 847 13.81 -15.48 38.36
N CYS A 848 14.84 -16.22 37.96
CA CYS A 848 14.67 -17.58 37.47
C CYS A 848 14.02 -18.48 38.53
N SER A 849 12.94 -19.17 38.18
CA SER A 849 12.21 -20.03 39.12
C SER A 849 13.05 -21.21 39.62
N ASN A 850 14.07 -21.61 38.86
CA ASN A 850 15.04 -22.65 39.17
C ASN A 850 16.42 -22.06 39.54
N ASP A 851 16.51 -20.78 39.94
CA ASP A 851 17.79 -20.08 40.27
C ASP A 851 18.69 -20.91 41.22
N SER A 852 18.12 -21.47 42.29
CA SER A 852 18.87 -22.34 43.21
C SER A 852 19.32 -23.66 42.55
N GLU A 853 18.56 -24.22 41.62
CA GLU A 853 18.97 -25.42 40.88
C GLU A 853 20.06 -25.08 39.86
N ILE A 854 19.97 -23.94 39.17
CA ILE A 854 21.02 -23.46 38.25
C ILE A 854 22.31 -23.24 39.03
N ARG A 855 22.24 -22.50 40.15
CA ARG A 855 23.39 -22.25 41.03
C ARG A 855 23.95 -23.54 41.61
N ASN A 856 23.11 -24.41 42.15
CA ASN A 856 23.56 -25.68 42.73
C ASN A 856 24.09 -26.63 41.66
N TYR A 857 23.51 -26.66 40.46
CA TYR A 857 23.99 -27.46 39.34
C TYR A 857 25.37 -26.95 38.90
N MET A 858 25.53 -25.65 38.69
CA MET A 858 26.81 -25.04 38.33
C MET A 858 27.89 -25.27 39.40
N ARG A 859 27.53 -25.21 40.68
CA ARG A 859 28.43 -25.50 41.81
C ARG A 859 28.76 -27.00 41.96
N SER A 860 27.80 -27.90 41.69
CA SER A 860 27.98 -29.35 41.81
C SER A 860 28.53 -30.02 40.54
N HIS A 861 28.42 -29.35 39.39
CA HIS A 861 28.90 -29.75 38.09
C HIS A 861 29.85 -28.67 37.60
N GLY A 862 31.03 -28.63 38.23
CA GLY A 862 32.11 -27.75 37.80
C GLY A 862 32.59 -28.06 36.39
N PRO A 863 33.60 -27.32 35.91
CA PRO A 863 34.10 -27.45 34.55
C PRO A 863 34.48 -28.90 34.22
N GLN A 864 33.98 -29.39 33.09
CA GLN A 864 34.24 -30.73 32.58
C GLN A 864 35.27 -30.64 31.46
N LYS A 865 36.26 -31.53 31.48
CA LYS A 865 37.30 -31.52 30.46
C LYS A 865 36.72 -31.97 29.13
N ALA A 866 36.85 -31.17 28.08
CA ALA A 866 36.46 -31.59 26.73
C ALA A 866 37.53 -32.54 26.18
N GLU A 867 37.10 -33.72 25.73
CA GLU A 867 38.01 -34.73 25.16
C GLU A 867 38.71 -34.18 23.91
N ASP A 868 39.98 -34.56 23.71
CA ASP A 868 40.80 -34.21 22.55
C ASP A 868 41.04 -32.70 22.31
N THR A 869 41.02 -31.87 23.35
CA THR A 869 41.23 -30.40 23.27
C THR A 869 42.53 -29.89 23.90
N TYR A 870 43.51 -30.75 24.16
CA TYR A 870 44.77 -30.35 24.81
C TYR A 870 45.60 -29.41 23.93
N ASN A 871 46.03 -28.29 24.50
CA ASN A 871 47.01 -27.39 23.91
C ASN A 871 48.38 -27.61 24.56
N GLU A 872 49.33 -28.17 23.80
CA GLU A 872 50.66 -28.52 24.32
C GLU A 872 51.48 -27.29 24.77
N GLU A 873 51.33 -26.14 24.11
CA GLU A 873 52.13 -24.94 24.39
C GLU A 873 51.68 -24.25 25.66
N LYS A 874 50.36 -24.07 25.83
CA LYS A 874 49.77 -23.45 27.01
C LYS A 874 49.61 -24.42 28.17
N LYS A 875 49.76 -25.72 27.91
CA LYS A 875 49.48 -26.84 28.84
C LYS A 875 48.05 -26.80 29.40
N THR A 876 47.11 -26.33 28.59
CA THR A 876 45.70 -26.19 28.94
C THR A 876 44.87 -27.21 28.18
N TYR A 877 43.73 -27.60 28.75
CA TYR A 877 42.65 -28.23 28.00
C TYR A 877 41.54 -27.20 27.79
N THR A 878 40.69 -27.40 26.78
CA THR A 878 39.41 -26.71 26.76
C THR A 878 38.49 -27.42 27.74
N TRP A 879 37.96 -26.64 28.66
CA TRP A 879 36.97 -27.06 29.62
C TRP A 879 35.61 -26.52 29.20
N VAL A 880 34.59 -27.36 29.35
CA VAL A 880 33.21 -26.98 29.17
C VAL A 880 32.59 -26.79 30.54
N GLN A 881 32.09 -25.59 30.81
CA GLN A 881 31.19 -25.37 31.93
C GLN A 881 29.76 -25.61 31.45
N PRO A 882 29.11 -26.74 31.81
CA PRO A 882 27.70 -26.92 31.54
C PRO A 882 26.89 -25.99 32.43
N ILE A 883 25.96 -25.26 31.83
CA ILE A 883 24.99 -24.44 32.51
C ILE A 883 23.64 -25.06 32.27
N TYR A 884 23.08 -25.67 33.32
CA TYR A 884 21.69 -26.10 33.28
C TYR A 884 20.82 -24.86 33.26
N VAL A 885 20.09 -24.66 32.17
CA VAL A 885 19.17 -23.53 32.02
C VAL A 885 17.75 -23.95 32.40
N GLY A 886 17.38 -25.21 32.09
CA GLY A 886 16.05 -25.74 32.37
C GLY A 886 15.11 -25.60 31.18
N GLY A 887 13.85 -25.20 31.39
CA GLY A 887 12.92 -24.98 30.28
C GLY A 887 12.93 -23.52 29.84
N ILE A 888 13.12 -23.27 28.54
CA ILE A 888 12.94 -21.93 27.96
C ILE A 888 11.57 -21.92 27.27
N GLY A 889 10.65 -21.13 27.82
CA GLY A 889 9.32 -20.97 27.25
C GLY A 889 9.37 -20.26 25.90
N LEU A 890 8.31 -20.39 25.10
CA LEU A 890 8.13 -19.65 23.85
C LEU A 890 8.53 -18.18 24.01
N GLY A 891 9.42 -17.69 23.12
CA GLY A 891 9.85 -16.28 23.01
C GLY A 891 10.33 -15.61 24.29
N THR A 892 10.68 -16.44 25.27
CA THR A 892 11.36 -15.96 26.46
C THR A 892 12.85 -15.90 26.17
N ARG A 893 13.51 -14.91 26.76
CA ARG A 893 14.96 -14.91 26.91
C ARG A 893 15.34 -15.12 28.37
N ILE A 894 16.42 -15.83 28.62
CA ILE A 894 16.97 -16.00 29.97
C ILE A 894 18.31 -15.29 30.00
N ARG A 895 18.48 -14.35 30.92
CA ARG A 895 19.74 -13.69 31.28
C ARG A 895 20.33 -14.38 32.51
N MET A 896 21.62 -14.65 32.44
CA MET A 896 22.41 -15.09 33.57
C MET A 896 23.63 -14.18 33.66
N ASP A 897 23.83 -13.56 34.82
CA ASP A 897 25.09 -12.94 35.17
C ASP A 897 25.89 -14.01 35.92
N VAL A 898 26.90 -14.53 35.24
CA VAL A 898 27.76 -15.60 35.73
C VAL A 898 29.07 -14.97 36.16
N GLY A 899 29.30 -14.97 37.47
CA GLY A 899 30.55 -14.53 38.04
C GLY A 899 31.57 -15.65 38.01
N VAL A 900 32.79 -15.30 37.62
CA VAL A 900 33.91 -16.24 37.63
C VAL A 900 34.81 -15.87 38.80
N SER A 901 34.93 -16.82 39.72
CA SER A 901 35.66 -16.63 40.97
C SER A 901 36.67 -17.75 41.20
N SER A 902 37.52 -17.56 42.20
CA SER A 902 38.31 -18.63 42.80
C SER A 902 37.73 -19.02 44.17
N GLY A 903 38.11 -20.20 44.63
CA GLY A 903 37.64 -20.73 45.91
C GLY A 903 38.60 -21.69 46.57
N ILE A 904 38.09 -22.39 47.58
CA ILE A 904 38.81 -23.40 48.35
C ILE A 904 38.08 -24.74 48.23
N LYS A 905 38.85 -25.82 48.27
CA LYS A 905 38.32 -27.17 48.12
C LYS A 905 37.80 -27.67 49.47
N GLU A 906 36.52 -27.99 49.54
CA GLU A 906 35.91 -28.68 50.68
C GLU A 906 35.45 -30.09 50.24
N GLY A 907 36.21 -31.10 50.63
CA GLY A 907 36.01 -32.47 50.15
C GLY A 907 36.22 -32.59 48.64
N ASN A 908 35.22 -33.09 47.92
CA ASN A 908 35.24 -33.20 46.45
C ASN A 908 34.53 -32.03 45.75
N THR A 909 34.15 -31.00 46.50
CA THR A 909 33.44 -29.81 45.99
C THR A 909 34.28 -28.55 46.20
N CYS A 910 34.13 -27.58 45.31
CA CYS A 910 34.79 -26.28 45.40
C CYS A 910 33.82 -25.26 46.01
N GLU A 911 34.22 -24.63 47.10
CA GLU A 911 33.47 -23.54 47.74
C GLU A 911 34.05 -22.18 47.33
N THR A 912 33.21 -21.30 46.80
CA THR A 912 33.64 -19.99 46.30
C THR A 912 34.06 -19.05 47.44
N LEU A 913 35.18 -18.34 47.25
CA LEU A 913 35.59 -17.25 48.13
C LEU A 913 35.11 -15.88 47.62
N ARG A 914 34.42 -15.83 46.47
CA ARG A 914 34.06 -14.59 45.76
C ARG A 914 35.25 -13.65 45.57
N THR A 915 36.41 -14.23 45.24
CA THR A 915 37.62 -13.52 44.82
C THR A 915 37.88 -13.77 43.34
N PRO A 916 38.63 -12.91 42.63
CA PRO A 916 38.88 -13.06 41.19
C PRO A 916 39.41 -14.45 40.83
N ALA A 917 38.96 -14.98 39.70
CA ALA A 917 39.42 -16.27 39.20
C ALA A 917 40.91 -16.24 38.87
N LYS A 918 41.58 -17.39 39.01
CA LYS A 918 42.97 -17.57 38.57
C LYS A 918 43.07 -17.88 37.08
N VAL A 919 41.95 -18.27 36.47
CA VAL A 919 41.81 -18.55 35.04
C VAL A 919 41.09 -17.39 34.36
N LYS A 920 41.63 -16.92 33.24
CA LYS A 920 41.01 -15.87 32.42
C LYS A 920 40.00 -16.46 31.45
N VAL A 921 38.74 -16.49 31.84
CA VAL A 921 37.65 -17.02 31.01
C VAL A 921 37.35 -16.11 29.81
N THR A 922 37.63 -14.81 29.91
CA THR A 922 37.46 -13.81 28.84
C THR A 922 38.27 -14.12 27.59
N GLU A 923 39.39 -14.83 27.75
CA GLU A 923 40.26 -15.27 26.65
C GLU A 923 39.88 -16.69 26.13
N GLY A 924 38.75 -17.24 26.59
CA GLY A 924 38.26 -18.58 26.23
C GLY A 924 37.48 -18.62 24.91
N TRP A 925 37.38 -19.82 24.31
CA TRP A 925 36.72 -20.08 23.01
C TRP A 925 35.36 -19.38 22.85
N SER A 926 34.51 -19.41 23.87
CA SER A 926 33.18 -18.82 23.78
C SER A 926 33.14 -17.29 23.72
N PHE A 927 34.24 -16.59 24.02
CA PHE A 927 34.22 -15.12 24.18
C PHE A 927 35.27 -14.39 23.33
N VAL A 928 36.25 -15.07 22.76
CA VAL A 928 37.24 -14.46 21.87
C VAL A 928 36.70 -14.26 20.45
N ALA A 929 37.39 -13.44 19.67
CA ALA A 929 37.11 -13.27 18.25
C ALA A 929 37.44 -14.54 17.45
N HIS A 930 36.60 -14.84 16.45
CA HIS A 930 36.76 -15.92 15.48
C HIS A 930 36.66 -15.38 14.06
N GLU A 931 37.56 -15.84 13.19
CA GLU A 931 37.43 -15.59 11.76
C GLU A 931 36.41 -16.52 11.12
N ALA A 932 35.71 -16.05 10.09
CA ALA A 932 34.78 -16.89 9.34
C ALA A 932 35.51 -18.08 8.69
N SER A 933 34.96 -19.28 8.87
CA SER A 933 35.45 -20.51 8.25
C SER A 933 34.34 -21.19 7.45
N LYS A 934 34.67 -22.28 6.74
CA LYS A 934 33.67 -23.08 6.03
C LYS A 934 32.59 -23.68 6.94
N ASP A 935 32.90 -23.88 8.22
CA ASP A 935 32.06 -24.62 9.18
C ASP A 935 31.53 -23.74 10.33
N ALA A 936 31.92 -22.45 10.42
CA ALA A 936 31.51 -21.52 11.48
C ALA A 936 31.61 -20.04 11.04
N PRO A 937 30.73 -19.13 11.52
CA PRO A 937 30.73 -17.71 11.14
C PRO A 937 31.86 -16.90 11.77
N ALA A 938 32.13 -15.70 11.23
CA ALA A 938 32.94 -14.72 11.96
C ALA A 938 32.22 -14.24 13.22
N TYR A 939 32.99 -13.95 14.27
CA TYR A 939 32.52 -13.32 15.49
C TYR A 939 33.61 -12.40 16.01
N ASP A 940 33.27 -11.15 16.34
CA ASP A 940 34.27 -10.16 16.77
C ASP A 940 34.70 -10.33 18.25
N GLY A 941 34.14 -11.33 18.94
CA GLY A 941 34.34 -11.56 20.37
C GLY A 941 33.25 -10.91 21.22
N ALA A 942 33.16 -11.34 22.48
CA ALA A 942 32.24 -10.74 23.43
C ALA A 942 32.79 -9.37 23.82
N PRO A 943 31.99 -8.30 23.68
CA PRO A 943 32.49 -6.97 23.98
C PRO A 943 32.60 -6.73 25.49
N ASP A 944 33.58 -5.92 25.88
CA ASP A 944 33.73 -5.42 27.26
C ASP A 944 32.85 -4.18 27.45
N TRP A 945 31.82 -4.29 28.28
CA TRP A 945 30.85 -3.23 28.54
C TRP A 945 30.75 -2.91 30.03
N ASP A 946 30.17 -1.76 30.35
CA ASP A 946 29.71 -1.52 31.72
C ASP A 946 28.50 -2.41 32.04
N LYS A 947 28.35 -2.81 33.31
CA LYS A 947 27.26 -3.69 33.78
C LYS A 947 25.87 -3.24 33.32
N ASP A 948 25.63 -1.94 33.33
CA ASP A 948 24.33 -1.35 33.00
C ASP A 948 24.17 -1.11 31.49
N GLN A 949 25.24 -1.20 30.71
CA GLN A 949 25.21 -0.93 29.27
C GLN A 949 24.46 -2.03 28.51
N GLY A 950 24.50 -3.28 28.99
CA GLY A 950 23.68 -4.37 28.44
C GLY A 950 22.18 -4.27 28.76
N ASP A 951 21.77 -3.35 29.63
CA ASP A 951 20.36 -3.01 29.82
C ASP A 951 19.88 -1.91 28.85
N ILE A 952 20.83 -1.20 28.22
CA ILE A 952 20.57 -0.08 27.29
C ILE A 952 20.80 -0.53 25.84
N GLN A 953 21.74 -1.45 25.61
CA GLN A 953 22.13 -1.97 24.31
C GLN A 953 22.14 -3.50 24.32
N GLU A 954 21.69 -4.12 23.24
CA GLU A 954 21.70 -5.58 23.10
C GLU A 954 23.07 -6.07 22.66
N ALA A 955 23.61 -7.05 23.38
CA ALA A 955 24.89 -7.67 23.07
C ALA A 955 24.84 -8.44 21.74
N PRO A 956 25.95 -8.49 20.99
CA PRO A 956 25.98 -9.18 19.70
C PRO A 956 25.66 -10.67 19.87
N GLN A 957 25.03 -11.26 18.84
CA GLN A 957 24.83 -12.71 18.79
C GLN A 957 26.18 -13.42 18.88
N ASN A 958 26.27 -14.37 19.82
CA ASN A 958 27.46 -15.14 20.08
C ASN A 958 27.24 -16.59 19.58
N PRO A 959 27.74 -16.92 18.39
CA PRO A 959 27.60 -18.26 17.82
C PRO A 959 28.50 -19.28 18.51
N TYR A 960 29.38 -18.89 19.44
CA TYR A 960 30.35 -19.77 20.11
C TYR A 960 29.96 -20.16 21.54
N ILE A 961 28.72 -19.85 21.94
CA ILE A 961 28.03 -20.46 23.08
C ILE A 961 27.05 -21.51 22.53
N VAL A 962 27.25 -22.77 22.91
CA VAL A 962 26.43 -23.89 22.37
C VAL A 962 25.17 -24.07 23.21
N VAL A 963 24.02 -24.20 22.54
CA VAL A 963 22.71 -24.41 23.19
C VAL A 963 22.06 -25.68 22.66
N ARG A 964 21.67 -26.57 23.59
CA ARG A 964 20.96 -27.82 23.28
C ARG A 964 19.64 -27.90 24.02
N GLY A 965 18.60 -28.50 23.42
CA GLY A 965 17.33 -28.84 24.07
C GLY A 965 17.00 -30.33 23.93
N LYS A 966 16.74 -31.03 25.04
CA LYS A 966 16.56 -32.50 25.09
C LYS A 966 17.70 -33.26 24.38
N GLY A 967 18.93 -32.76 24.52
CA GLY A 967 20.12 -33.34 23.88
C GLY A 967 20.30 -33.01 22.39
N LYS A 968 19.33 -32.36 21.73
CA LYS A 968 19.47 -31.92 20.34
C LYS A 968 20.10 -30.53 20.28
N LEU A 969 21.01 -30.33 19.33
CA LEU A 969 21.61 -29.03 19.06
C LEU A 969 20.57 -28.04 18.51
N LEU A 970 20.55 -26.83 19.06
CA LEU A 970 19.65 -25.75 18.68
C LEU A 970 20.41 -24.54 18.16
N TRP A 971 21.57 -24.24 18.75
CA TRP A 971 22.42 -23.10 18.40
C TRP A 971 23.88 -23.38 18.73
N GLY A 972 24.77 -22.77 17.96
CA GLY A 972 26.16 -22.57 18.32
C GLY A 972 27.15 -23.56 17.72
N TYR A 973 28.43 -23.23 17.89
CA TYR A 973 29.59 -23.92 17.33
C TYR A 973 30.61 -24.24 18.43
N GLY A 974 30.70 -25.53 18.79
CA GLY A 974 31.69 -26.02 19.75
C GLY A 974 33.13 -26.10 19.17
N PRO A 975 34.16 -26.07 20.04
CA PRO A 975 35.57 -26.02 19.66
C PRO A 975 36.08 -27.29 18.95
N ALA A 976 35.51 -28.47 19.23
CA ALA A 976 35.99 -29.73 18.67
C ALA A 976 35.42 -29.99 17.26
N ASN A 977 36.28 -30.43 16.35
CA ASN A 977 35.93 -30.73 14.95
C ASN A 977 35.04 -31.99 14.77
N THR A 978 34.86 -32.77 15.82
CA THR A 978 34.20 -34.09 15.81
C THR A 978 33.00 -34.20 16.73
N THR A 979 32.67 -33.17 17.52
CA THR A 979 31.54 -33.20 18.45
C THR A 979 30.23 -32.84 17.73
N ASP A 980 29.11 -33.46 18.14
CA ASP A 980 27.75 -33.22 17.65
C ASP A 980 27.22 -31.77 17.89
N ASP A 981 28.09 -30.83 18.28
CA ASP A 981 27.87 -29.45 18.74
C ASP A 981 28.03 -28.39 17.62
N ARG A 982 27.75 -28.73 16.35
CA ARG A 982 27.85 -27.79 15.21
C ARG A 982 26.58 -27.74 14.36
N VAL A 983 26.01 -26.55 14.17
CA VAL A 983 24.93 -26.30 13.18
C VAL A 983 25.56 -25.69 11.93
N GLY A 984 25.60 -26.37 10.78
CA GLY A 984 25.90 -25.67 9.52
C GLY A 984 24.79 -24.66 9.22
N PHE A 985 25.10 -23.42 8.81
CA PHE A 985 24.10 -22.42 8.42
C PHE A 985 23.07 -23.02 7.46
N VAL A 986 21.88 -23.33 7.96
CA VAL A 986 20.71 -23.58 7.13
C VAL A 986 19.85 -22.33 7.25
N ARG A 987 20.04 -21.38 6.32
CA ARG A 987 19.00 -20.37 6.03
C ARG A 987 17.78 -21.13 5.52
N VAL A 988 16.85 -21.44 6.41
CA VAL A 988 15.48 -21.79 6.03
C VAL A 988 14.75 -20.48 5.79
N ALA A 989 14.30 -20.25 4.56
CA ALA A 989 13.32 -19.22 4.27
C ALA A 989 11.96 -19.66 4.81
N GLN A 990 11.42 -18.97 5.80
CA GLN A 990 10.05 -19.18 6.29
C GLN A 990 9.41 -17.87 6.80
N ARG A 991 8.16 -17.62 6.37
CA ARG A 991 7.25 -16.57 6.88
C ARG A 991 6.78 -16.93 8.28
N LEU A 992 6.57 -15.95 9.15
CA LEU A 992 5.90 -16.14 10.44
C LEU A 992 4.54 -15.45 10.52
N ASP A 993 3.48 -16.25 10.57
CA ASP A 993 2.12 -15.86 10.96
C ASP A 993 2.04 -15.53 12.46
N THR A 994 0.99 -14.80 12.88
CA THR A 994 0.61 -14.68 14.29
C THR A 994 0.10 -16.02 14.81
N GLN A 995 0.78 -16.65 15.77
CA GLN A 995 0.39 -17.97 16.30
C GLN A 995 0.30 -17.99 17.83
N MET A 996 -0.48 -18.95 18.35
CA MET A 996 -0.62 -19.20 19.78
C MET A 996 -0.36 -20.68 20.07
N GLN A 997 0.37 -21.00 21.14
CA GLN A 997 0.70 -22.36 21.54
C GLN A 997 0.52 -22.56 23.05
N LEU A 998 -0.31 -23.54 23.42
CA LEU A 998 -0.50 -23.94 24.81
C LEU A 998 0.58 -24.97 25.18
N SER A 999 1.29 -24.73 26.27
CA SER A 999 2.19 -25.71 26.87
C SER A 999 1.97 -25.75 28.38
N ARG A 1000 1.70 -26.94 28.91
CA ARG A 1000 1.17 -27.15 30.27
C ARG A 1000 -0.03 -26.23 30.55
N ASN A 1001 0.09 -25.35 31.53
CA ASN A 1001 -0.94 -24.37 31.89
C ASN A 1001 -0.61 -22.96 31.40
N THR A 1002 0.38 -22.78 30.53
CA THR A 1002 0.76 -21.46 30.01
C THR A 1002 0.50 -21.39 28.51
N LEU A 1003 -0.26 -20.38 28.10
CA LEU A 1003 -0.53 -20.11 26.70
C LEU A 1003 0.41 -19.02 26.21
N TYR A 1004 1.24 -19.37 25.25
CA TYR A 1004 2.22 -18.47 24.67
C TYR A 1004 1.80 -18.04 23.26
N MET A 1005 2.12 -16.82 22.86
CA MET A 1005 1.51 -16.16 21.73
C MET A 1005 2.51 -15.24 21.04
N GLN A 1006 2.77 -15.47 19.76
CA GLN A 1006 3.70 -14.72 18.92
C GLN A 1006 2.94 -14.07 17.79
N THR A 1007 3.37 -12.87 17.42
CA THR A 1007 2.71 -12.00 16.45
C THR A 1007 3.79 -11.36 15.59
N SER A 1008 3.53 -11.13 14.31
CA SER A 1008 4.51 -10.51 13.39
C SER A 1008 4.79 -9.02 13.67
N ALA A 1009 4.01 -8.36 14.55
CA ALA A 1009 4.07 -6.90 14.80
C ALA A 1009 4.22 -6.57 16.31
N ARG A 1010 4.96 -5.52 16.69
CA ARG A 1010 5.06 -5.01 18.09
C ARG A 1010 3.89 -4.06 18.44
N GLY A 1011 3.27 -4.14 19.63
CA GLY A 1011 2.17 -3.26 20.14
C GLY A 1011 1.26 -3.92 21.21
N THR A 1012 0.36 -3.19 21.90
CA THR A 1012 -0.53 -3.75 22.97
C THR A 1012 -1.55 -4.76 22.43
N LYS A 1013 -1.44 -6.01 22.89
CA LYS A 1013 -2.44 -7.07 22.78
C LYS A 1013 -3.15 -7.31 24.10
N THR A 1014 -4.28 -8.00 24.06
CA THR A 1014 -5.01 -8.57 25.18
C THR A 1014 -5.38 -9.99 24.83
N LEU A 1015 -4.79 -10.96 25.51
CA LEU A 1015 -5.32 -12.31 25.50
C LEU A 1015 -6.59 -12.34 26.35
N LYS A 1016 -7.67 -12.87 25.79
CA LYS A 1016 -8.90 -13.18 26.50
C LYS A 1016 -9.15 -14.69 26.41
N ILE A 1017 -9.34 -15.34 27.56
CA ILE A 1017 -9.66 -16.76 27.69
C ILE A 1017 -11.11 -16.89 28.13
N PHE A 1018 -11.84 -17.76 27.45
CA PHE A 1018 -13.23 -18.02 27.71
C PHE A 1018 -13.45 -19.51 27.97
N ASP A 1019 -14.40 -19.85 28.84
CA ASP A 1019 -14.99 -21.18 28.81
C ASP A 1019 -15.85 -21.37 27.54
N LEU A 1020 -16.32 -22.60 27.31
CA LEU A 1020 -17.16 -22.90 26.14
C LEU A 1020 -18.52 -22.19 26.16
N LEU A 1021 -18.91 -21.58 27.29
CA LEU A 1021 -20.15 -20.84 27.46
C LEU A 1021 -19.95 -19.33 27.23
N GLY A 1022 -18.71 -18.91 26.91
CA GLY A 1022 -18.39 -17.52 26.61
C GLY A 1022 -18.16 -16.66 27.85
N ASN A 1023 -18.11 -17.25 29.04
CA ASN A 1023 -17.71 -16.50 30.23
C ASN A 1023 -16.22 -16.24 30.16
N GLN A 1024 -15.83 -14.97 30.22
CA GLN A 1024 -14.43 -14.59 30.22
C GLN A 1024 -13.80 -15.00 31.55
N LEU A 1025 -12.94 -15.99 31.49
CA LEU A 1025 -12.24 -16.52 32.66
C LEU A 1025 -10.96 -15.74 32.95
N LEU A 1026 -10.32 -15.21 31.91
CA LEU A 1026 -9.09 -14.43 32.03
C LEU A 1026 -9.01 -13.39 30.92
N ALA A 1027 -8.55 -12.19 31.23
CA ALA A 1027 -8.12 -11.21 30.25
C ALA A 1027 -6.79 -10.62 30.70
N GLN A 1028 -5.80 -10.65 29.83
CA GLN A 1028 -4.44 -10.24 30.12
C GLN A 1028 -3.87 -9.48 28.94
N SER A 1029 -3.59 -8.20 29.15
CA SER A 1029 -2.95 -7.34 28.17
C SER A 1029 -1.44 -7.39 28.26
N PHE A 1030 -0.77 -7.28 27.12
CA PHE A 1030 0.68 -7.29 26.99
C PHE A 1030 1.14 -6.45 25.79
N GLU A 1031 2.35 -5.92 25.86
CA GLU A 1031 3.00 -5.11 24.82
C GLU A 1031 4.10 -5.95 24.13
N GLY A 1032 4.47 -5.62 22.89
CA GLY A 1032 5.52 -6.34 22.13
C GLY A 1032 5.01 -7.45 21.22
N ALA A 1033 5.92 -8.06 20.43
CA ALA A 1033 5.57 -9.01 19.34
C ALA A 1033 5.15 -10.39 19.85
N GLN A 1034 5.07 -10.56 21.15
CA GLN A 1034 5.06 -11.87 21.77
C GLN A 1034 4.55 -11.69 23.24
N ALA A 1035 3.76 -12.63 23.80
CA ALA A 1035 3.63 -12.81 25.25
C ALA A 1035 3.04 -14.16 25.69
N ARG A 1036 2.98 -14.37 27.02
CA ARG A 1036 2.42 -15.55 27.66
C ARG A 1036 1.35 -15.22 28.71
N ALA A 1037 0.41 -16.13 28.90
CA ALA A 1037 -0.56 -16.08 30.00
C ALA A 1037 -0.63 -17.40 30.75
N ASN A 1038 -0.57 -17.32 32.08
CA ASN A 1038 -0.70 -18.47 32.97
C ASN A 1038 -2.19 -18.75 33.22
N LEU A 1039 -2.59 -20.00 33.00
CA LEU A 1039 -3.96 -20.52 33.04
C LEU A 1039 -4.16 -21.54 34.18
N GLU A 1040 -3.18 -21.72 35.07
CA GLU A 1040 -3.19 -22.75 36.12
C GLU A 1040 -4.34 -22.62 37.13
N ASN A 1041 -4.81 -21.39 37.36
CA ASN A 1041 -5.95 -21.11 38.25
C ASN A 1041 -7.30 -21.17 37.53
N LEU A 1042 -7.33 -21.56 36.24
CA LEU A 1042 -8.57 -21.67 35.46
C LEU A 1042 -9.11 -23.10 35.47
N HIS A 1043 -10.43 -23.23 35.29
CA HIS A 1043 -11.14 -24.52 35.34
C HIS A 1043 -10.58 -25.52 34.31
N ARG A 1044 -10.33 -26.77 34.76
CA ARG A 1044 -9.85 -27.88 33.89
C ARG A 1044 -10.90 -28.23 32.83
N GLY A 1045 -10.51 -28.27 31.56
CA GLY A 1045 -11.45 -28.45 30.44
C GLY A 1045 -11.02 -27.75 29.14
N VAL A 1046 -11.90 -27.73 28.14
CA VAL A 1046 -11.67 -27.05 26.85
C VAL A 1046 -12.06 -25.58 26.99
N LEU A 1047 -11.15 -24.69 26.59
CA LEU A 1047 -11.29 -23.23 26.66
C LEU A 1047 -10.97 -22.62 25.30
N VAL A 1048 -11.40 -21.38 25.07
CA VAL A 1048 -11.11 -20.63 23.85
C VAL A 1048 -10.25 -19.45 24.21
N ALA A 1049 -9.04 -19.45 23.66
CA ALA A 1049 -8.09 -18.37 23.79
C ALA A 1049 -8.18 -17.44 22.59
N ARG A 1050 -8.22 -16.14 22.86
CA ARG A 1050 -8.35 -15.10 21.87
C ARG A 1050 -7.33 -14.02 22.14
N LEU A 1051 -6.30 -13.97 21.33
CA LEU A 1051 -5.36 -12.87 21.37
C LEU A 1051 -5.95 -11.73 20.55
N VAL A 1052 -6.27 -10.61 21.19
CA VAL A 1052 -6.77 -9.41 20.52
C VAL A 1052 -5.75 -8.28 20.62
N ALA A 1053 -5.76 -7.25 19.78
CA ALA A 1053 -5.16 -5.94 20.03
C ALA A 1053 -6.28 -4.91 19.92
N GLY A 1054 -6.57 -4.18 20.99
CA GLY A 1054 -7.83 -3.46 21.11
C GLY A 1054 -9.02 -4.41 20.92
N ASN A 1055 -9.87 -4.14 19.92
CA ASN A 1055 -11.00 -5.00 19.58
C ASN A 1055 -10.68 -6.01 18.46
N LYS A 1056 -9.48 -5.95 17.86
CA LYS A 1056 -9.07 -6.82 16.74
C LYS A 1056 -8.56 -8.15 17.26
N LEU A 1057 -9.23 -9.26 16.95
CA LEU A 1057 -8.71 -10.61 17.19
C LEU A 1057 -7.53 -10.89 16.24
N LEU A 1058 -6.33 -11.01 16.81
CA LEU A 1058 -5.09 -11.29 16.10
C LEU A 1058 -4.89 -12.80 15.87
N ALA A 1059 -5.30 -13.62 16.83
CA ALA A 1059 -5.42 -15.06 16.65
C ALA A 1059 -6.46 -15.61 17.64
N SER A 1060 -7.05 -16.75 17.28
CA SER A 1060 -7.93 -17.50 18.17
C SER A 1060 -7.53 -18.98 18.17
N LYS A 1061 -7.49 -19.60 19.33
CA LYS A 1061 -7.12 -21.01 19.47
C LYS A 1061 -7.97 -21.68 20.54
N VAL A 1062 -8.55 -22.81 20.17
CA VAL A 1062 -9.18 -23.71 21.14
C VAL A 1062 -8.05 -24.46 21.86
N ILE A 1063 -8.06 -24.41 23.18
CA ILE A 1063 -7.02 -24.97 24.05
C ILE A 1063 -7.67 -25.91 25.08
N ARG A 1064 -6.96 -26.95 25.52
CA ARG A 1064 -7.47 -27.87 26.57
C ARG A 1064 -6.51 -27.83 27.75
N VAL A 1065 -6.96 -27.26 28.87
CA VAL A 1065 -6.21 -27.16 30.13
C VAL A 1065 -6.46 -28.44 30.92
N LYS A 1066 -5.39 -29.14 31.30
CA LYS A 1066 -5.43 -30.51 31.88
C LYS A 1066 -5.56 -30.54 33.39
#